data_AF-A0A7W0CY27-F1
#
_entry.id   AF-A0A7W0CY27-F1
#
_cell.length_a   1.000
_cell.length_b   1.000
_cell.length_c   1.000
_cell.angle_alpha   90.00
_cell.angle_beta   90.00
_cell.angle_gamma   90.00
#
_symmetry.space_group_name_H-M   'P 1'
#
loop_
_entity.id
_entity.type
_entity.pdbx_description
1 polymer ?
#
loop_
_entity_poly.entity_id
_entity_poly.type
_entity_poly.pdbx_seq_one_letter_code
_entity_poly.pdbx_strand_id
1 'polypeptide(L)'
;MRKGVLFSSCGVAAHRSTAALAAVALLLTSCGGGGKSPSPAATPPPSPTPSSVYTPPALESLSVSDVQQIIAQAVAEAKARNRPAVIAVVDRVGNVLAIFRMNGSPQNLKIADAPNGQDIDLQGLVVPAEGGAIAKAITGAYLSSGGNAFSTRTASQIVQQHFPPAPNAVGLESGPLFGVQFSSLPCSDLNTRFIATGGPAALIGPKRSPLGLSADAGGFPLYKNGVLVGGVGVMADGVYDFDPDITDIETNDEEYIALAGTFGFEAPEAIRANQISVDGTQLRYSDAVPSGLRTAPASAPGYPTIAGIAGSLAPVRDYATLQIIPGAPYGTEASGIRKATPAEFDNPDAFILTDGSGNDRYPIRGGTDGGAVGQPLTAAEVRAVLEEAFKIMSRARGQIRRPLDSRAQVTISMVDTYGNVLGIVRAPDAPVFGIDVSLQKARTATFFSNPVAAQQLMAATQPEVAQFVQRLRDFLGDPTALTGGFAFSDRAGGNLSRPYFPDGEVGRPNGPLSRPIAQFNPFSTGLQSALIKPNVDEHLAYLTLNSNADTPQRCTKLPDVTPQHNRLSNGIQIFPGSVSIYRGTQLVGGIGISGDGIDQDDMISFLGLANGGKRVGTIGHAAPEMRADRIVVKLQDGREVRLRYVNCPFAPFLDTPAQNVCQGI
;
A
#
# COMPACT_ATOMS: atom_id res chain seq x y z
N MET A 1 -50.62 15.83 -56.08
CA MET A 1 -51.80 15.66 -56.96
C MET A 1 -52.78 14.70 -56.31
N ARG A 2 -54.04 15.13 -56.23
CA ARG A 2 -55.31 14.38 -56.17
C ARG A 2 -55.36 12.97 -55.55
N LYS A 3 -56.28 12.87 -54.56
CA LYS A 3 -57.42 11.91 -54.41
C LYS A 3 -57.09 10.41 -54.52
N GLY A 4 -57.48 9.50 -53.63
CA GLY A 4 -58.56 9.46 -52.65
C GLY A 4 -59.35 8.15 -52.82
N VAL A 5 -60.05 7.70 -51.75
CA VAL A 5 -61.34 6.95 -51.79
C VAL A 5 -61.27 5.47 -52.22
N LEU A 6 -61.99 4.48 -51.69
CA LEU A 6 -62.80 4.15 -50.50
C LEU A 6 -63.20 2.65 -50.72
N PHE A 7 -63.37 1.85 -49.64
CA PHE A 7 -64.35 0.74 -49.47
C PHE A 7 -64.21 -0.52 -50.38
N SER A 8 -64.61 -1.75 -50.01
CA SER A 8 -65.77 -2.18 -49.23
C SER A 8 -65.68 -3.68 -48.84
N SER A 9 -66.34 -4.03 -47.71
CA SER A 9 -67.17 -5.25 -47.46
C SER A 9 -66.56 -6.66 -47.54
N CYS A 10 -67.09 -7.69 -46.89
CA CYS A 10 -67.93 -7.94 -45.71
C CYS A 10 -68.11 -9.48 -45.71
N GLY A 11 -67.98 -10.14 -44.57
CA GLY A 11 -68.20 -11.59 -44.45
C GLY A 11 -68.71 -11.91 -43.05
N VAL A 12 -70.02 -12.14 -42.97
CA VAL A 12 -70.81 -12.44 -41.76
C VAL A 12 -71.04 -13.95 -41.66
N ALA A 13 -70.93 -14.54 -40.46
CA ALA A 13 -71.79 -15.59 -39.89
C ALA A 13 -71.10 -16.12 -38.61
N ALA A 14 -71.51 -15.74 -37.40
CA ALA A 14 -72.68 -16.18 -36.63
C ALA A 14 -72.61 -17.63 -36.14
N HIS A 15 -72.30 -17.81 -34.84
CA HIS A 15 -72.96 -18.82 -34.01
C HIS A 15 -73.17 -18.30 -32.56
N ARG A 16 -74.47 -18.15 -32.26
CA ARG A 16 -75.21 -18.19 -30.98
C ARG A 16 -74.83 -19.43 -30.14
N SER A 17 -74.97 -19.58 -28.83
CA SER A 17 -75.63 -18.86 -27.71
C SER A 17 -75.27 -19.57 -26.39
N THR A 18 -75.46 -18.88 -25.25
CA THR A 18 -75.91 -19.27 -23.87
C THR A 18 -75.02 -18.61 -22.80
N ALA A 19 -75.39 -17.44 -22.21
CA ALA A 19 -76.33 -17.21 -21.09
C ALA A 19 -75.98 -18.05 -19.84
N ALA A 20 -75.84 -17.58 -18.60
CA ALA A 20 -76.29 -16.40 -17.83
C ALA A 20 -75.29 -16.16 -16.66
N LEU A 21 -75.22 -15.06 -15.89
CA LEU A 21 -76.23 -14.36 -15.11
C LEU A 21 -75.71 -12.97 -14.65
N ALA A 22 -76.63 -12.00 -14.68
CA ALA A 22 -76.90 -10.88 -13.76
C ALA A 22 -75.72 -10.09 -13.15
N ALA A 23 -75.50 -8.83 -13.58
CA ALA A 23 -76.18 -7.60 -13.11
C ALA A 23 -75.79 -7.23 -11.66
N VAL A 24 -75.06 -6.15 -11.43
CA VAL A 24 -75.69 -4.83 -11.21
C VAL A 24 -75.06 -3.72 -12.04
N ALA A 25 -75.97 -2.86 -12.49
CA ALA A 25 -75.89 -1.79 -13.44
C ALA A 25 -75.70 -0.41 -12.77
N LEU A 26 -75.11 0.53 -13.53
CA LEU A 26 -75.49 1.96 -13.63
C LEU A 26 -75.18 2.87 -12.41
N LEU A 27 -74.69 4.11 -12.47
CA LEU A 27 -74.52 5.16 -13.50
C LEU A 27 -73.53 6.24 -12.99
N LEU A 28 -72.82 6.86 -13.94
CA LEU A 28 -72.53 8.29 -14.14
C LEU A 28 -72.06 9.20 -12.97
N THR A 29 -70.80 9.64 -13.14
CA THR A 29 -70.29 11.03 -13.12
C THR A 29 -70.68 11.98 -11.97
N SER A 30 -69.68 12.33 -11.15
CA SER A 30 -69.48 13.70 -10.68
C SER A 30 -67.98 14.05 -10.66
N CYS A 31 -67.66 15.29 -11.02
CA CYS A 31 -66.33 15.88 -10.87
C CYS A 31 -66.07 16.27 -9.40
N GLY A 32 -64.84 16.07 -8.95
CA GLY A 32 -64.19 16.94 -7.95
C GLY A 32 -63.77 16.27 -6.64
N GLY A 33 -62.45 16.22 -6.40
CA GLY A 33 -61.88 16.26 -5.05
C GLY A 33 -60.92 15.13 -4.65
N GLY A 34 -59.62 15.45 -4.64
CA GLY A 34 -58.68 15.12 -3.55
C GLY A 34 -58.36 13.66 -3.21
N GLY A 35 -57.13 13.23 -3.49
CA GLY A 35 -56.50 12.06 -2.85
C GLY A 35 -55.39 11.43 -3.68
N LYS A 36 -54.19 12.02 -3.65
CA LYS A 36 -52.99 11.40 -4.25
C LYS A 36 -52.51 10.27 -3.33
N SER A 37 -52.82 9.02 -3.67
CA SER A 37 -52.07 7.87 -3.15
C SER A 37 -50.73 7.79 -3.89
N PRO A 38 -49.58 7.63 -3.21
CA PRO A 38 -48.31 7.44 -3.89
C PRO A 38 -48.33 6.07 -4.59
N SER A 39 -48.04 6.07 -5.90
CA SER A 39 -47.67 4.82 -6.59
C SER A 39 -46.46 4.22 -5.90
N PRO A 40 -46.38 2.88 -5.72
CA PRO A 40 -45.16 2.23 -5.30
C PRO A 40 -44.03 2.66 -6.22
N ALA A 41 -42.95 3.18 -5.66
CA ALA A 41 -41.74 3.45 -6.42
C ALA A 41 -41.34 2.16 -7.13
N ALA A 42 -41.15 2.22 -8.46
CA ALA A 42 -40.62 1.11 -9.21
C ALA A 42 -39.30 0.69 -8.56
N THR A 43 -39.21 -0.58 -8.16
CA THR A 43 -37.97 -1.15 -7.65
C THR A 43 -36.91 -0.94 -8.74
N PRO A 44 -35.74 -0.35 -8.42
CA PRO A 44 -34.67 -0.23 -9.39
C PRO A 44 -34.39 -1.64 -9.97
N PRO A 45 -34.14 -1.77 -11.29
CA PRO A 45 -33.69 -3.05 -11.82
C PRO A 45 -32.47 -3.51 -11.00
N PRO A 46 -32.36 -4.81 -10.66
CA PRO A 46 -31.23 -5.32 -9.91
C PRO A 46 -29.95 -4.89 -10.63
N SER A 47 -29.02 -4.28 -9.90
CA SER A 47 -27.70 -3.95 -10.42
C SER A 47 -27.12 -5.22 -11.07
N PRO A 48 -26.58 -5.15 -12.30
CA PRO A 48 -25.99 -6.32 -12.93
C PRO A 48 -24.93 -6.90 -11.99
N THR A 49 -24.98 -8.21 -11.77
CA THR A 49 -23.97 -8.91 -10.97
C THR A 49 -22.59 -8.58 -11.53
N PRO A 50 -21.64 -8.10 -10.71
CA PRO A 50 -20.30 -7.79 -11.19
C PRO A 50 -19.70 -9.02 -11.88
N SER A 51 -19.23 -8.86 -13.12
CA SER A 51 -18.48 -9.90 -13.83
C SER A 51 -17.01 -9.85 -13.44
N SER A 52 -16.34 -11.00 -13.40
CA SER A 52 -14.90 -11.07 -13.16
C SER A 52 -14.12 -10.36 -14.28
N VAL A 53 -13.20 -9.47 -13.90
CA VAL A 53 -12.29 -8.72 -14.80
C VAL A 53 -10.82 -8.91 -14.44
N TYR A 54 -10.53 -9.65 -13.37
CA TYR A 54 -9.19 -10.02 -12.94
C TYR A 54 -8.96 -11.52 -13.05
N THR A 55 -7.72 -11.91 -13.31
CA THR A 55 -7.29 -13.31 -13.18
C THR A 55 -6.55 -13.46 -11.85
N PRO A 56 -7.08 -14.25 -10.90
CA PRO A 56 -6.35 -14.56 -9.67
C PRO A 56 -5.02 -15.25 -9.98
N PRO A 57 -3.95 -14.98 -9.21
CA PRO A 57 -2.70 -15.73 -9.32
C PRO A 57 -2.94 -17.23 -9.14
N ALA A 58 -2.22 -18.05 -9.92
CA ALA A 58 -2.23 -19.49 -9.70
C ALA A 58 -1.62 -19.83 -8.32
N LEU A 59 -2.08 -20.95 -7.75
CA LEU A 59 -1.66 -21.39 -6.42
C LEU A 59 -0.29 -22.05 -6.50
N GLU A 60 0.76 -21.23 -6.41
CA GLU A 60 2.16 -21.65 -6.41
C GLU A 60 2.81 -21.30 -5.07
N SER A 61 3.81 -22.09 -4.67
CA SER A 61 4.67 -21.79 -3.52
C SER A 61 6.06 -22.42 -3.66
N LEU A 62 6.99 -21.93 -2.82
CA LEU A 62 8.32 -22.51 -2.67
C LEU A 62 8.23 -23.78 -1.82
N SER A 63 8.76 -24.87 -2.34
CA SER A 63 9.01 -26.10 -1.58
C SER A 63 10.31 -26.00 -0.78
N VAL A 64 10.54 -26.93 0.15
CA VAL A 64 11.81 -27.01 0.89
C VAL A 64 13.01 -27.19 -0.06
N SER A 65 12.86 -27.98 -1.12
CA SER A 65 13.91 -28.16 -2.13
C SER A 65 14.18 -26.88 -2.92
N ASP A 66 13.14 -26.09 -3.21
CA ASP A 66 13.30 -24.79 -3.88
C ASP A 66 14.13 -23.84 -3.00
N VAL A 67 13.79 -23.74 -1.70
CA VAL A 67 14.53 -22.90 -0.74
C VAL A 67 15.98 -23.35 -0.59
N GLN A 68 16.21 -24.67 -0.53
CA GLN A 68 17.56 -25.25 -0.50
C GLN A 68 18.38 -24.91 -1.75
N GLN A 69 17.77 -24.95 -2.93
CA GLN A 69 18.40 -24.59 -4.20
C GLN A 69 18.80 -23.11 -4.23
N ILE A 70 17.88 -22.20 -3.85
CA ILE A 70 18.12 -20.76 -3.80
C ILE A 70 19.32 -20.44 -2.89
N ILE A 71 19.36 -21.03 -1.68
CA ILE A 71 20.47 -20.85 -0.74
C ILE A 71 21.77 -21.40 -1.33
N ALA A 72 21.75 -22.60 -1.92
CA ALA A 72 22.94 -23.25 -2.47
C ALA A 72 23.59 -22.41 -3.59
N GLN A 73 22.78 -21.84 -4.48
CA GLN A 73 23.23 -20.98 -5.57
C GLN A 73 23.85 -19.68 -5.04
N ALA A 74 23.18 -19.01 -4.10
CA ALA A 74 23.69 -17.80 -3.47
C ALA A 74 25.01 -18.08 -2.71
N VAL A 75 25.09 -19.16 -1.94
CA VAL A 75 26.33 -19.56 -1.22
C VAL A 75 27.48 -19.87 -2.18
N ALA A 76 27.21 -20.50 -3.33
CA ALA A 76 28.23 -20.77 -4.33
C ALA A 76 28.82 -19.47 -4.89
N GLU A 77 27.96 -18.52 -5.27
CA GLU A 77 28.39 -17.22 -5.78
C GLU A 77 29.14 -16.40 -4.72
N ALA A 78 28.64 -16.38 -3.48
CA ALA A 78 29.28 -15.72 -2.35
C ALA A 78 30.71 -16.26 -2.09
N LYS A 79 30.89 -17.58 -2.17
CA LYS A 79 32.22 -18.22 -2.07
C LYS A 79 33.14 -17.79 -3.21
N ALA A 80 32.67 -17.80 -4.45
CA ALA A 80 33.47 -17.39 -5.62
C ALA A 80 33.83 -15.90 -5.60
N ARG A 81 33.01 -15.10 -4.90
CA ARG A 81 33.29 -13.68 -4.63
C ARG A 81 34.23 -13.43 -3.47
N ASN A 82 34.52 -14.45 -2.65
CA ASN A 82 35.18 -14.31 -1.36
C ASN A 82 34.44 -13.31 -0.46
N ARG A 83 33.10 -13.36 -0.49
CA ARG A 83 32.22 -12.47 0.25
C ARG A 83 31.15 -13.28 1.01
N PRO A 84 31.48 -13.84 2.19
CA PRO A 84 30.50 -14.57 3.00
C PRO A 84 29.30 -13.70 3.36
N ALA A 85 28.10 -14.26 3.24
CA ALA A 85 26.85 -13.52 3.35
C ALA A 85 25.84 -14.18 4.32
N VAL A 86 24.88 -13.37 4.76
CA VAL A 86 23.60 -13.78 5.33
C VAL A 86 22.57 -13.75 4.21
N ILE A 87 21.90 -14.88 3.99
CA ILE A 87 20.93 -15.08 2.90
C ILE A 87 19.58 -15.39 3.53
N ALA A 88 18.57 -14.59 3.23
CA ALA A 88 17.19 -14.81 3.65
C ALA A 88 16.30 -15.15 2.44
N VAL A 89 15.41 -16.12 2.61
CA VAL A 89 14.37 -16.46 1.63
C VAL A 89 13.02 -16.33 2.30
N VAL A 90 12.10 -15.60 1.66
CA VAL A 90 10.73 -15.40 2.14
C VAL A 90 9.71 -15.88 1.11
N ASP A 91 8.52 -16.27 1.55
CA ASP A 91 7.39 -16.45 0.64
C ASP A 91 6.71 -15.11 0.29
N ARG A 92 5.72 -15.16 -0.60
CA ARG A 92 5.02 -13.97 -1.11
C ARG A 92 4.36 -13.12 -0.02
N VAL A 93 3.97 -13.69 1.11
CA VAL A 93 3.34 -12.96 2.23
C VAL A 93 4.31 -12.71 3.39
N GLY A 94 5.61 -12.93 3.16
CA GLY A 94 6.71 -12.51 4.02
C GLY A 94 7.07 -13.52 5.10
N ASN A 95 6.59 -14.77 5.04
CA ASN A 95 7.09 -15.80 5.95
C ASN A 95 8.55 -16.07 5.64
N VAL A 96 9.42 -15.96 6.65
CA VAL A 96 10.83 -16.32 6.50
C VAL A 96 10.96 -17.83 6.44
N LEU A 97 11.29 -18.35 5.25
CA LEU A 97 11.37 -19.78 4.98
C LEU A 97 12.70 -20.38 5.43
N ALA A 98 13.76 -19.58 5.35
CA ALA A 98 15.08 -19.91 5.85
C ALA A 98 15.94 -18.65 5.94
N ILE A 99 16.89 -18.68 6.88
CA ILE A 99 18.01 -17.75 6.93
C ILE A 99 19.28 -18.60 7.02
N PHE A 100 20.20 -18.42 6.07
CA PHE A 100 21.49 -19.10 6.06
C PHE A 100 22.60 -18.09 6.30
N ARG A 101 23.37 -18.29 7.37
CA ARG A 101 24.52 -17.46 7.73
C ARG A 101 25.79 -18.19 7.35
N MET A 102 26.56 -17.64 6.43
CA MET A 102 27.87 -18.17 6.05
C MET A 102 28.92 -17.90 7.14
N ASN A 103 29.90 -18.80 7.25
CA ASN A 103 31.06 -18.60 8.12
C ASN A 103 31.81 -17.34 7.70
N GLY A 104 32.00 -16.40 8.64
CA GLY A 104 32.71 -15.14 8.40
C GLY A 104 31.83 -14.02 7.81
N SER A 105 30.52 -14.20 7.69
CA SER A 105 29.63 -13.09 7.30
C SER A 105 29.55 -12.02 8.41
N PRO A 106 29.24 -10.76 8.06
CA PRO A 106 29.01 -9.71 9.07
C PRO A 106 27.95 -10.12 10.09
N GLN A 107 28.19 -9.79 11.36
CA GLN A 107 27.21 -10.00 12.44
C GLN A 107 26.17 -8.89 12.47
N ASN A 108 26.62 -7.68 12.18
CA ASN A 108 25.81 -6.47 12.17
C ASN A 108 26.00 -5.76 10.83
N LEU A 109 25.05 -4.90 10.53
CA LEU A 109 25.15 -3.87 9.51
C LEU A 109 25.02 -2.49 10.17
N LYS A 110 25.47 -1.45 9.47
CA LYS A 110 25.25 -0.06 9.83
C LYS A 110 24.36 0.61 8.79
N ILE A 111 23.28 1.26 9.23
CA ILE A 111 22.43 2.09 8.38
C ILE A 111 23.18 3.37 7.99
N ALA A 112 23.06 3.78 6.73
CA ALA A 112 23.74 4.94 6.18
C ALA A 112 23.63 6.21 7.04
N ASP A 113 24.75 6.92 7.16
CA ASP A 113 24.86 8.16 7.93
C ASP A 113 24.13 9.32 7.25
N ALA A 114 23.86 10.38 8.01
CA ALA A 114 23.36 11.63 7.45
C ALA A 114 24.39 12.26 6.49
N PRO A 115 23.97 12.96 5.42
CA PRO A 115 24.89 13.67 4.52
C PRO A 115 25.81 14.68 5.22
N ASN A 116 25.35 15.28 6.33
CA ASN A 116 26.14 16.20 7.15
C ASN A 116 26.92 15.53 8.30
N GLY A 117 26.88 14.20 8.40
CA GLY A 117 27.51 13.42 9.48
C GLY A 117 26.88 13.62 10.87
N GLN A 118 25.66 14.14 10.96
CA GLN A 118 24.90 14.29 12.20
C GLN A 118 23.61 13.45 12.12
N ASP A 119 23.75 12.18 12.48
CA ASP A 119 22.70 11.18 12.37
C ASP A 119 21.46 11.54 13.20
N ILE A 120 20.29 11.33 12.59
CA ILE A 120 18.98 11.46 13.22
C ILE A 120 18.02 10.40 12.67
N ASP A 121 16.95 10.13 13.41
CA ASP A 121 16.02 9.04 13.09
C ASP A 121 16.75 7.69 12.98
N LEU A 122 16.61 6.93 11.89
CA LEU A 122 17.23 5.61 11.77
C LEU A 122 18.69 5.65 11.27
N GLN A 123 19.23 6.82 10.95
CA GLN A 123 20.61 6.97 10.46
C GLN A 123 21.62 6.49 11.49
N GLY A 124 22.71 5.89 11.01
CA GLY A 124 23.84 5.45 11.84
C GLY A 124 23.54 4.26 12.77
N LEU A 125 22.30 3.75 12.82
CA LEU A 125 21.94 2.62 13.67
C LEU A 125 22.70 1.35 13.24
N VAL A 126 23.16 0.60 14.24
CA VAL A 126 23.79 -0.72 14.05
C VAL A 126 22.76 -1.79 14.40
N VAL A 127 22.44 -2.65 13.43
CA VAL A 127 21.42 -3.70 13.58
C VAL A 127 21.95 -5.07 13.13
N PRO A 128 21.36 -6.20 13.57
CA PRO A 128 21.77 -7.52 13.11
C PRO A 128 21.67 -7.67 11.58
N ALA A 129 22.67 -8.29 10.97
CA ALA A 129 22.73 -8.46 9.52
C ALA A 129 21.55 -9.25 8.95
N GLU A 130 20.98 -10.19 9.71
CA GLU A 130 19.76 -10.90 9.34
C GLU A 130 18.57 -9.97 9.10
N GLY A 131 18.47 -8.89 9.87
CA GLY A 131 17.39 -7.91 9.74
C GLY A 131 17.39 -7.27 8.35
N GLY A 132 18.58 -6.90 7.85
CA GLY A 132 18.78 -6.38 6.50
C GLY A 132 18.44 -7.42 5.42
N ALA A 133 18.90 -8.66 5.59
CA ALA A 133 18.64 -9.72 4.61
C ALA A 133 17.14 -10.03 4.48
N ILE A 134 16.43 -10.09 5.61
CA ILE A 134 14.97 -10.25 5.63
C ILE A 134 14.28 -9.05 4.97
N ALA A 135 14.68 -7.81 5.31
CA ALA A 135 14.08 -6.61 4.73
C ALA A 135 14.25 -6.54 3.21
N LYS A 136 15.43 -6.92 2.68
CA LYS A 136 15.70 -7.04 1.24
C LYS A 136 14.83 -8.10 0.57
N ALA A 137 14.70 -9.28 1.18
CA ALA A 137 13.87 -10.38 0.66
C ALA A 137 12.39 -9.98 0.62
N ILE A 138 11.87 -9.38 1.70
CA ILE A 138 10.50 -8.87 1.79
C ILE A 138 10.27 -7.79 0.75
N THR A 139 11.22 -6.88 0.53
CA THR A 139 11.07 -5.81 -0.46
C THR A 139 10.84 -6.36 -1.87
N GLY A 140 11.64 -7.34 -2.29
CA GLY A 140 11.44 -8.05 -3.56
C GLY A 140 10.05 -8.69 -3.64
N ALA A 141 9.65 -9.42 -2.59
CA ALA A 141 8.35 -10.10 -2.54
C ALA A 141 7.15 -9.14 -2.51
N TYR A 142 7.25 -8.03 -1.79
CA TYR A 142 6.10 -7.17 -1.48
C TYR A 142 5.83 -6.11 -2.54
N LEU A 143 6.87 -5.59 -3.20
CA LEU A 143 6.74 -4.60 -4.28
C LEU A 143 6.35 -5.22 -5.63
N SER A 144 6.43 -6.55 -5.75
CA SER A 144 6.19 -7.27 -7.00
C SER A 144 4.76 -7.84 -7.08
N SER A 145 4.35 -8.16 -8.30
CA SER A 145 3.07 -8.81 -8.63
C SER A 145 3.17 -9.60 -9.94
N GLY A 146 2.08 -10.22 -10.40
CA GLY A 146 2.02 -10.79 -11.75
C GLY A 146 2.11 -9.75 -12.89
N GLY A 147 1.99 -8.45 -12.58
CA GLY A 147 2.09 -7.36 -13.56
C GLY A 147 3.39 -6.55 -13.49
N ASN A 148 4.20 -6.72 -12.44
CA ASN A 148 5.45 -5.97 -12.26
C ASN A 148 6.42 -6.74 -11.35
N ALA A 149 7.72 -6.68 -11.66
CA ALA A 149 8.77 -7.25 -10.83
C ALA A 149 9.79 -6.17 -10.46
N PHE A 150 9.81 -5.82 -9.17
CA PHE A 150 10.66 -4.77 -8.61
C PHE A 150 11.64 -5.39 -7.62
N SER A 151 12.91 -5.01 -7.74
CA SER A 151 13.99 -5.38 -6.81
C SER A 151 14.20 -4.28 -5.79
N THR A 152 15.15 -4.46 -4.87
CA THR A 152 15.58 -3.37 -3.99
C THR A 152 16.27 -2.23 -4.73
N ARG A 153 16.86 -2.45 -5.92
CA ARG A 153 17.32 -1.32 -6.78
C ARG A 153 16.17 -0.46 -7.27
N THR A 154 15.07 -1.10 -7.67
CA THR A 154 13.86 -0.35 -8.05
C THR A 154 13.35 0.45 -6.85
N ALA A 155 13.34 -0.16 -5.67
CA ALA A 155 12.95 0.50 -4.43
C ALA A 155 13.87 1.70 -4.12
N SER A 156 15.19 1.53 -4.22
CA SER A 156 16.17 2.62 -4.07
C SER A 156 15.84 3.83 -4.93
N GLN A 157 15.52 3.59 -6.20
CA GLN A 157 15.28 4.65 -7.18
C GLN A 157 14.05 5.50 -6.81
N ILE A 158 12.97 4.87 -6.35
CA ILE A 158 11.64 5.52 -6.22
C ILE A 158 11.38 6.16 -4.86
N VAL A 159 12.35 6.16 -3.94
CA VAL A 159 12.20 6.67 -2.57
C VAL A 159 13.03 7.92 -2.26
N GLN A 160 13.76 8.41 -3.24
CA GLN A 160 14.73 9.50 -3.07
C GLN A 160 14.13 10.88 -3.30
N GLN A 161 14.87 11.91 -2.88
CA GLN A 161 14.53 13.33 -3.00
C GLN A 161 14.44 13.84 -4.44
N HIS A 162 15.01 13.10 -5.39
CA HIS A 162 14.95 13.37 -6.82
C HIS A 162 14.65 12.07 -7.56
N PHE A 163 13.89 12.17 -8.64
CA PHE A 163 13.54 11.05 -9.49
C PHE A 163 13.66 11.42 -10.98
N PRO A 164 14.51 10.71 -11.75
CA PRO A 164 15.47 9.73 -11.28
C PRO A 164 16.54 10.33 -10.35
N PRO A 165 17.10 9.54 -9.41
CA PRO A 165 18.22 9.99 -8.60
C PRO A 165 19.50 9.98 -9.43
N ALA A 166 20.10 11.17 -9.64
CA ALA A 166 21.37 11.32 -10.31
C ALA A 166 22.00 12.69 -9.97
N PRO A 167 23.34 12.84 -10.01
CA PRO A 167 24.03 14.11 -9.78
C PRO A 167 23.61 15.24 -10.73
N ASN A 168 23.14 14.90 -11.94
CA ASN A 168 22.70 15.85 -12.97
C ASN A 168 21.17 15.98 -13.07
N ALA A 169 20.39 15.19 -12.31
CA ALA A 169 18.93 15.27 -12.25
C ALA A 169 18.43 16.18 -11.11
N VAL A 170 19.33 17.00 -10.55
CA VAL A 170 19.07 17.94 -9.47
C VAL A 170 18.00 18.95 -9.91
N GLY A 171 16.83 18.91 -9.27
CA GLY A 171 15.66 19.73 -9.63
C GLY A 171 14.52 18.99 -10.32
N LEU A 172 14.54 17.65 -10.31
CA LEU A 172 13.35 16.85 -10.54
C LEU A 172 12.64 16.52 -9.22
N GLU A 173 11.37 16.18 -9.33
CA GLU A 173 10.50 15.84 -8.20
C GLU A 173 11.00 14.59 -7.45
N SER A 174 10.56 14.46 -6.20
CA SER A 174 10.88 13.30 -5.38
C SER A 174 10.29 12.02 -5.97
N GLY A 175 10.90 10.88 -5.66
CA GLY A 175 10.42 9.56 -6.07
C GLY A 175 8.97 9.31 -5.68
N PRO A 176 8.21 8.56 -6.52
CA PRO A 176 6.78 8.40 -6.35
C PRO A 176 6.41 7.73 -5.03
N LEU A 177 7.27 6.88 -4.48
CA LEU A 177 7.06 6.19 -3.20
C LEU A 177 7.96 6.73 -2.08
N PHE A 178 8.36 8.00 -2.14
CA PHE A 178 9.14 8.68 -1.10
C PHE A 178 8.62 8.38 0.31
N GLY A 179 9.45 7.71 1.13
CA GLY A 179 9.14 7.32 2.50
C GLY A 179 8.38 5.99 2.66
N VAL A 180 8.20 5.18 1.61
CA VAL A 180 7.57 3.84 1.71
C VAL A 180 8.36 2.85 2.57
N GLN A 181 9.65 3.12 2.81
CA GLN A 181 10.52 2.33 3.69
C GLN A 181 9.90 2.15 5.08
N PHE A 182 9.19 3.18 5.56
CA PHE A 182 8.49 3.16 6.85
C PHE A 182 7.10 2.52 6.77
N SER A 183 7.01 1.38 6.09
CA SER A 183 5.84 0.52 6.00
C SER A 183 6.25 -0.92 6.28
N SER A 184 5.29 -1.83 6.45
CA SER A 184 5.57 -3.22 6.81
C SER A 184 6.35 -3.34 8.13
N LEU A 185 6.25 -2.32 9.00
CA LEU A 185 7.10 -2.13 10.17
C LEU A 185 6.89 -3.22 11.25
N PRO A 186 7.89 -3.46 12.11
CA PRO A 186 7.81 -4.51 13.13
C PRO A 186 6.72 -4.29 14.20
N CYS A 187 6.33 -3.03 14.35
CA CYS A 187 5.33 -2.53 15.29
C CYS A 187 3.92 -2.38 14.70
N SER A 188 3.71 -2.64 13.40
CA SER A 188 2.40 -2.43 12.77
C SER A 188 1.34 -3.29 13.47
N ASP A 189 0.15 -2.72 13.66
CA ASP A 189 -1.03 -3.41 14.19
C ASP A 189 -1.76 -4.24 13.13
N LEU A 190 -1.38 -4.08 11.86
CA LEU A 190 -1.90 -4.87 10.73
C LEU A 190 -1.01 -6.07 10.40
N ASN A 191 0.32 -5.89 10.43
CA ASN A 191 1.22 -6.97 10.08
C ASN A 191 1.22 -8.04 11.16
N THR A 192 1.21 -9.28 10.69
CA THR A 192 1.20 -10.45 11.57
C THR A 192 2.61 -10.81 12.01
N ARG A 193 2.70 -11.45 13.17
CA ARG A 193 3.96 -11.93 13.74
C ARG A 193 4.15 -13.41 13.43
N PHE A 194 5.38 -13.88 13.44
CA PHE A 194 5.68 -15.30 13.33
C PHE A 194 5.21 -16.03 14.61
N ILE A 195 4.55 -17.18 14.45
CA ILE A 195 4.07 -18.00 15.58
C ILE A 195 4.80 -19.35 15.52
N ALA A 196 5.86 -19.47 16.30
CA ALA A 196 6.72 -20.66 16.30
C ALA A 196 5.99 -21.96 16.71
N THR A 197 4.92 -21.86 17.51
CA THR A 197 4.13 -23.00 17.97
C THR A 197 3.22 -23.59 16.89
N GLY A 198 3.12 -22.96 15.71
CA GLY A 198 2.20 -23.36 14.64
C GLY A 198 0.75 -22.92 14.89
N GLY A 199 -0.17 -23.51 14.13
CA GLY A 199 -1.60 -23.20 14.13
C GLY A 199 -2.08 -22.45 12.87
N PRO A 200 -3.39 -22.24 12.72
CA PRO A 200 -3.97 -21.64 11.51
C PRO A 200 -3.40 -20.25 11.17
N ALA A 201 -3.09 -19.45 12.19
CA ALA A 201 -2.53 -18.11 12.04
C ALA A 201 -0.98 -18.07 11.95
N ALA A 202 -0.30 -19.22 11.91
CA ALA A 202 1.16 -19.23 11.99
C ALA A 202 1.83 -18.58 10.77
N LEU A 203 1.28 -18.85 9.59
CA LEU A 203 1.84 -18.45 8.30
C LEU A 203 1.00 -17.41 7.56
N ILE A 204 -0.11 -16.94 8.15
CA ILE A 204 -0.88 -15.85 7.55
C ILE A 204 -0.02 -14.60 7.48
N GLY A 205 -0.15 -13.84 6.38
CA GLY A 205 0.51 -12.55 6.23
C GLY A 205 -0.47 -11.36 6.12
N PRO A 206 0.02 -10.18 5.71
CA PRO A 206 1.44 -9.88 5.54
C PRO A 206 2.22 -10.05 6.85
N LYS A 207 3.43 -10.59 6.77
CA LYS A 207 4.39 -10.61 7.89
C LYS A 207 5.10 -9.27 7.98
N ARG A 208 5.45 -8.88 9.20
CA ARG A 208 6.27 -7.70 9.48
C ARG A 208 7.69 -7.87 8.92
N SER A 209 8.33 -6.77 8.56
CA SER A 209 9.76 -6.67 8.23
C SER A 209 10.53 -6.06 9.41
N PRO A 210 11.75 -6.54 9.73
CA PRO A 210 12.55 -5.99 10.83
C PRO A 210 12.89 -4.50 10.68
N LEU A 211 13.10 -4.04 9.44
CA LEU A 211 13.56 -2.68 9.13
C LEU A 211 12.62 -1.93 8.17
N GLY A 212 11.41 -2.46 7.94
CA GLY A 212 10.53 -1.98 6.88
C GLY A 212 11.00 -2.40 5.48
N LEU A 213 10.72 -1.60 4.45
CA LEU A 213 11.20 -1.87 3.09
C LEU A 213 12.62 -1.32 2.88
N SER A 214 13.38 -1.99 2.03
CA SER A 214 14.80 -1.73 1.81
C SER A 214 15.04 -0.94 0.53
N ALA A 215 15.87 0.10 0.64
CA ALA A 215 16.47 0.79 -0.50
C ALA A 215 17.84 0.19 -0.87
N ASP A 216 18.33 -0.77 -0.09
CA ASP A 216 19.68 -1.30 -0.22
C ASP A 216 19.70 -2.49 -1.20
N ALA A 217 20.66 -2.52 -2.13
CA ALA A 217 20.73 -3.51 -3.22
C ALA A 217 20.85 -4.95 -2.67
N GLY A 218 20.50 -5.97 -3.47
CA GLY A 218 20.61 -7.36 -3.03
C GLY A 218 19.31 -8.03 -2.58
N GLY A 219 18.15 -7.47 -2.94
CA GLY A 219 16.84 -8.13 -2.83
C GLY A 219 16.16 -8.32 -4.18
N PHE A 220 15.71 -9.55 -4.48
CA PHE A 220 14.98 -9.89 -5.71
C PHE A 220 13.67 -10.64 -5.44
N PRO A 221 12.63 -10.41 -6.25
CA PRO A 221 11.46 -11.28 -6.25
C PRO A 221 11.79 -12.66 -6.86
N LEU A 222 11.11 -13.69 -6.37
CA LEU A 222 11.21 -15.07 -6.84
C LEU A 222 9.91 -15.48 -7.52
N TYR A 223 10.00 -16.01 -8.74
CA TYR A 223 8.87 -16.45 -9.55
C TYR A 223 8.97 -17.94 -9.87
N LYS A 224 7.86 -18.67 -9.79
CA LYS A 224 7.79 -20.07 -10.20
C LYS A 224 6.66 -20.19 -11.21
N ASN A 225 6.95 -20.79 -12.37
CA ASN A 225 5.98 -20.88 -13.47
C ASN A 225 5.36 -19.52 -13.87
N GLY A 226 6.14 -18.43 -13.75
CA GLY A 226 5.67 -17.06 -14.02
C GLY A 226 4.81 -16.44 -12.91
N VAL A 227 4.59 -17.13 -11.79
CA VAL A 227 3.84 -16.63 -10.62
C VAL A 227 4.81 -16.19 -9.53
N LEU A 228 4.59 -15.00 -8.96
CA LEU A 228 5.35 -14.55 -7.80
C LEU A 228 5.11 -15.49 -6.60
N VAL A 229 6.18 -16.06 -6.05
CA VAL A 229 6.13 -17.01 -4.92
C VAL A 229 6.91 -16.53 -3.69
N GLY A 230 7.74 -15.50 -3.81
CA GLY A 230 8.52 -15.00 -2.69
C GLY A 230 9.60 -13.99 -3.06
N GLY A 231 10.64 -13.93 -2.23
CA GLY A 231 11.80 -13.09 -2.45
C GLY A 231 13.06 -13.64 -1.78
N VAL A 232 14.23 -13.27 -2.31
CA VAL A 232 15.54 -13.54 -1.73
C VAL A 232 16.23 -12.23 -1.39
N GLY A 233 16.93 -12.19 -0.26
CA GLY A 233 17.65 -11.01 0.22
C GLY A 233 19.01 -11.39 0.78
N VAL A 234 20.01 -10.58 0.49
CA VAL A 234 21.42 -10.85 0.84
C VAL A 234 22.03 -9.66 1.57
N MET A 235 22.73 -9.94 2.67
CA MET A 235 23.62 -9.00 3.36
C MET A 235 24.99 -9.65 3.53
N ALA A 236 26.03 -9.04 3.00
CA ALA A 236 27.39 -9.54 2.96
C ALA A 236 28.44 -8.47 3.30
N ASP A 237 28.12 -7.17 3.23
CA ASP A 237 29.09 -6.10 3.44
C ASP A 237 29.00 -5.34 4.77
N GLY A 238 27.86 -5.42 5.44
CA GLY A 238 27.64 -4.75 6.73
C GLY A 238 27.27 -3.27 6.61
N VAL A 239 26.87 -2.82 5.42
CA VAL A 239 26.35 -1.48 5.15
C VAL A 239 24.93 -1.61 4.65
N TYR A 240 24.01 -0.78 5.15
CA TYR A 240 22.62 -0.74 4.70
C TYR A 240 22.30 0.66 4.19
N ASP A 241 22.39 0.81 2.87
CA ASP A 241 22.41 2.11 2.21
C ASP A 241 21.36 2.18 1.07
N PHE A 242 21.59 3.05 0.11
CA PHE A 242 20.81 3.24 -1.10
C PHE A 242 21.74 3.71 -2.22
N ASP A 243 21.31 3.54 -3.46
CA ASP A 243 22.03 3.97 -4.66
C ASP A 243 21.56 5.38 -5.08
N PRO A 244 22.36 6.45 -4.88
CA PRO A 244 21.97 7.82 -5.18
C PRO A 244 22.16 8.23 -6.66
N ASP A 245 22.70 7.35 -7.51
CA ASP A 245 23.07 7.69 -8.88
C ASP A 245 22.70 6.57 -9.87
N ILE A 246 21.64 6.78 -10.66
CA ILE A 246 21.26 5.80 -11.68
C ILE A 246 22.06 5.90 -12.99
N THR A 247 23.02 6.81 -13.09
CA THR A 247 23.76 7.06 -14.35
C THR A 247 25.01 6.20 -14.49
N ASP A 248 25.50 5.61 -13.41
CA ASP A 248 26.59 4.64 -13.41
C ASP A 248 26.07 3.20 -13.39
N ILE A 249 26.95 2.20 -13.24
CA ILE A 249 26.59 0.81 -12.97
C ILE A 249 27.34 0.39 -11.73
N GLU A 250 26.62 0.12 -10.65
CA GLU A 250 27.23 -0.26 -9.39
C GLU A 250 27.56 -1.77 -9.38
N THR A 251 28.82 -2.11 -9.12
CA THR A 251 29.21 -3.52 -8.91
C THR A 251 29.03 -3.90 -7.46
N ASN A 252 27.83 -4.35 -7.10
CA ASN A 252 27.48 -4.75 -5.74
C ASN A 252 27.49 -6.28 -5.58
N ASP A 253 28.35 -6.82 -4.72
CA ASP A 253 28.49 -8.26 -4.51
C ASP A 253 27.20 -8.91 -3.94
N GLU A 254 26.47 -8.21 -3.08
CA GLU A 254 25.22 -8.71 -2.51
C GLU A 254 24.16 -8.88 -3.59
N GLU A 255 24.10 -7.95 -4.54
CA GLU A 255 23.21 -8.03 -5.69
C GLU A 255 23.54 -9.23 -6.59
N TYR A 256 24.81 -9.46 -6.90
CA TYR A 256 25.19 -10.65 -7.68
C TYR A 256 24.92 -11.97 -6.94
N ILE A 257 25.15 -12.01 -5.63
CA ILE A 257 24.85 -13.20 -4.80
C ILE A 257 23.35 -13.46 -4.80
N ALA A 258 22.54 -12.42 -4.64
CA ALA A 258 21.08 -12.53 -4.66
C ALA A 258 20.58 -12.95 -6.05
N LEU A 259 21.13 -12.37 -7.13
CA LEU A 259 20.83 -12.73 -8.51
C LEU A 259 21.12 -14.21 -8.79
N ALA A 260 22.26 -14.73 -8.32
CA ALA A 260 22.58 -16.16 -8.44
C ALA A 260 21.50 -17.05 -7.80
N GLY A 261 20.98 -16.65 -6.64
CA GLY A 261 19.89 -17.33 -5.94
C GLY A 261 18.55 -17.28 -6.67
N THR A 262 18.37 -16.42 -7.67
CA THR A 262 17.15 -16.37 -8.49
C THR A 262 17.14 -17.39 -9.63
N PHE A 263 18.22 -18.15 -9.86
CA PHE A 263 18.31 -19.03 -11.02
C PHE A 263 17.30 -20.20 -10.96
N GLY A 264 16.41 -20.28 -11.96
CA GLY A 264 15.24 -21.15 -11.96
C GLY A 264 13.99 -20.55 -11.30
N PHE A 265 14.12 -19.33 -10.76
CA PHE A 265 13.07 -18.55 -10.12
C PHE A 265 13.01 -17.11 -10.62
N GLU A 266 13.49 -16.85 -11.84
CA GLU A 266 13.68 -15.51 -12.36
C GLU A 266 12.34 -14.82 -12.63
N ALA A 267 12.28 -13.52 -12.35
CA ALA A 267 11.16 -12.71 -12.80
C ALA A 267 11.03 -12.74 -14.33
N PRO A 268 9.81 -12.90 -14.89
CA PRO A 268 9.60 -12.80 -16.33
C PRO A 268 10.11 -11.46 -16.86
N GLU A 269 10.93 -11.48 -17.91
CA GLU A 269 11.59 -10.28 -18.45
C GLU A 269 10.60 -9.17 -18.79
N ALA A 270 9.45 -9.53 -19.37
CA ALA A 270 8.41 -8.60 -19.83
C ALA A 270 7.77 -7.74 -18.72
N ILE A 271 7.92 -8.13 -17.45
CA ILE A 271 7.35 -7.41 -16.30
C ILE A 271 8.43 -6.82 -15.37
N ARG A 272 9.72 -7.00 -15.67
CA ARG A 272 10.81 -6.41 -14.87
C ARG A 272 10.75 -4.89 -14.91
N ALA A 273 11.25 -4.25 -13.86
CA ALA A 273 11.22 -2.79 -13.70
C ALA A 273 11.74 -2.03 -14.93
N ASN A 274 12.78 -2.54 -15.60
CA ASN A 274 13.34 -1.94 -16.82
C ASN A 274 12.44 -2.02 -18.06
N GLN A 275 11.23 -2.57 -17.93
CA GLN A 275 10.16 -2.53 -18.95
C GLN A 275 9.02 -1.57 -18.56
N ILE A 276 9.14 -0.88 -17.43
CA ILE A 276 8.13 0.00 -16.86
C ILE A 276 8.72 1.40 -16.74
N SER A 277 7.95 2.40 -17.18
CA SER A 277 8.32 3.82 -17.07
C SER A 277 7.40 4.56 -16.10
N VAL A 278 7.99 5.42 -15.29
CA VAL A 278 7.28 6.40 -14.45
C VAL A 278 7.81 7.77 -14.83
N ASP A 279 6.91 8.72 -15.13
CA ASP A 279 7.26 10.08 -15.57
C ASP A 279 8.29 10.13 -16.70
N GLY A 280 8.16 9.20 -17.65
CA GLY A 280 9.08 9.07 -18.80
C GLY A 280 10.42 8.40 -18.48
N THR A 281 10.69 8.06 -17.22
CA THR A 281 11.92 7.40 -16.74
C THR A 281 11.72 5.90 -16.65
N GLN A 282 12.57 5.12 -17.32
CA GLN A 282 12.59 3.66 -17.16
C GLN A 282 13.14 3.29 -15.77
N LEU A 283 12.48 2.37 -15.09
CA LEU A 283 12.91 1.94 -13.76
C LEU A 283 14.08 0.96 -13.84
N ARG A 284 14.93 0.96 -12.81
CA ARG A 284 16.09 0.07 -12.71
C ARG A 284 15.67 -1.24 -12.06
N TYR A 285 15.89 -2.37 -12.74
CA TYR A 285 15.64 -3.70 -12.15
C TYR A 285 16.89 -4.25 -11.46
N SER A 286 18.05 -4.15 -12.08
CA SER A 286 19.31 -4.66 -11.53
C SER A 286 20.50 -4.09 -12.27
N ASP A 287 21.64 -3.97 -11.58
CA ASP A 287 22.96 -3.78 -12.20
C ASP A 287 23.75 -5.06 -12.34
N ALA A 288 23.57 -5.97 -11.39
CA ALA A 288 24.01 -7.33 -11.54
C ALA A 288 23.35 -7.95 -12.80
N VAL A 289 24.19 -8.46 -13.69
CA VAL A 289 23.75 -9.22 -14.87
C VAL A 289 24.28 -10.64 -14.83
N PRO A 290 23.59 -11.63 -15.42
CA PRO A 290 24.03 -13.03 -15.37
C PRO A 290 25.47 -13.26 -15.88
N SER A 291 25.94 -12.46 -16.84
CA SER A 291 27.32 -12.53 -17.34
C SER A 291 28.39 -12.09 -16.34
N GLY A 292 28.00 -11.37 -15.28
CA GLY A 292 28.91 -10.97 -14.20
C GLY A 292 28.96 -11.97 -13.04
N LEU A 293 28.21 -13.08 -13.09
CA LEU A 293 28.30 -14.17 -12.12
C LEU A 293 29.65 -14.88 -12.23
N ARG A 294 30.25 -15.22 -11.08
CA ARG A 294 31.53 -15.96 -10.99
C ARG A 294 31.33 -17.47 -10.95
N THR A 295 30.10 -17.92 -10.78
CA THR A 295 29.70 -19.31 -10.80
C THR A 295 28.65 -19.56 -11.89
N ALA A 296 28.49 -20.83 -12.26
CA ALA A 296 27.32 -21.29 -13.00
C ALA A 296 26.28 -21.78 -11.97
N PRO A 297 25.15 -21.05 -11.74
CA PRO A 297 24.20 -21.43 -10.68
C PRO A 297 23.58 -22.83 -10.87
N ALA A 298 23.44 -23.28 -12.11
CA ALA A 298 22.99 -24.64 -12.43
C ALA A 298 23.93 -25.74 -11.89
N SER A 299 25.20 -25.41 -11.64
CA SER A 299 26.23 -26.32 -11.12
C SER A 299 26.52 -26.08 -9.64
N ALA A 300 25.69 -25.30 -8.94
CA ALA A 300 25.86 -25.04 -7.52
C ALA A 300 25.80 -26.36 -6.72
N PRO A 301 26.70 -26.55 -5.73
CA PRO A 301 26.71 -27.76 -4.92
C PRO A 301 25.44 -27.81 -4.06
N GLY A 302 24.76 -28.96 -4.02
CA GLY A 302 23.47 -29.08 -3.32
C GLY A 302 23.55 -28.75 -1.82
N TYR A 303 22.45 -28.28 -1.25
CA TYR A 303 22.39 -27.79 0.14
C TYR A 303 23.06 -28.69 1.20
N PRO A 304 22.89 -30.04 1.20
CA PRO A 304 23.55 -30.91 2.19
C PRO A 304 25.09 -30.81 2.20
N THR A 305 25.70 -30.37 1.10
CA THR A 305 27.17 -30.22 0.98
C THR A 305 27.69 -28.89 1.51
N ILE A 306 26.81 -27.91 1.76
CA ILE A 306 27.17 -26.60 2.31
C ILE A 306 26.72 -26.43 3.76
N ALA A 307 25.68 -27.14 4.19
CA ALA A 307 25.17 -27.07 5.56
C ALA A 307 26.21 -27.58 6.58
N GLY A 308 26.54 -26.76 7.57
CA GLY A 308 27.58 -27.04 8.57
C GLY A 308 29.02 -26.87 8.07
N ILE A 309 29.22 -26.62 6.77
CA ILE A 309 30.54 -26.47 6.16
C ILE A 309 30.78 -25.01 5.72
N ALA A 310 29.87 -24.49 4.90
CA ALA A 310 29.91 -23.09 4.44
C ALA A 310 29.32 -22.13 5.48
N GLY A 311 28.49 -22.65 6.38
CA GLY A 311 27.66 -21.89 7.30
C GLY A 311 26.55 -22.74 7.88
N SER A 312 25.60 -22.11 8.55
CA SER A 312 24.47 -22.78 9.20
C SER A 312 23.18 -21.99 9.04
N LEU A 313 22.04 -22.64 9.28
CA LEU A 313 20.80 -21.90 9.49
C LEU A 313 20.93 -21.00 10.72
N ALA A 314 20.32 -19.82 10.66
CA ALA A 314 20.30 -18.85 11.73
C ALA A 314 18.84 -18.57 12.15
N PRO A 315 18.54 -18.56 13.47
CA PRO A 315 17.24 -18.13 13.94
C PRO A 315 17.22 -16.61 14.06
N VAL A 316 16.04 -16.02 13.89
CA VAL A 316 15.78 -14.63 14.29
C VAL A 316 14.54 -14.65 15.15
N ARG A 317 14.67 -14.14 16.37
CA ARG A 317 13.62 -14.16 17.38
C ARG A 317 12.32 -13.61 16.81
N ASP A 318 11.27 -14.44 16.81
CA ASP A 318 9.94 -14.13 16.26
C ASP A 318 9.91 -13.74 14.77
N TYR A 319 10.86 -14.26 13.99
CA TYR A 319 10.85 -14.20 12.52
C TYR A 319 11.15 -15.56 11.87
N ALA A 320 12.11 -16.32 12.41
CA ALA A 320 12.55 -17.57 11.82
C ALA A 320 13.11 -18.54 12.88
N THR A 321 12.96 -19.84 12.63
CA THR A 321 13.58 -20.92 13.41
C THR A 321 14.79 -21.51 12.68
N LEU A 322 15.46 -22.49 13.28
CA LEU A 322 16.58 -23.25 12.69
C LEU A 322 16.12 -24.32 11.68
N GLN A 323 15.02 -24.08 10.95
CA GLN A 323 14.43 -25.03 10.02
C GLN A 323 14.18 -24.36 8.67
N ILE A 324 14.31 -25.15 7.60
CA ILE A 324 13.80 -24.76 6.29
C ILE A 324 12.36 -25.23 6.21
N ILE A 325 11.44 -24.29 5.97
CA ILE A 325 10.01 -24.56 5.84
C ILE A 325 9.52 -24.24 4.42
N PRO A 326 8.45 -24.90 3.92
CA PRO A 326 7.83 -24.51 2.67
C PRO A 326 7.06 -23.19 2.80
N GLY A 327 6.87 -22.49 1.69
CA GLY A 327 6.04 -21.29 1.62
C GLY A 327 4.54 -21.57 1.57
N ALA A 328 3.74 -20.61 2.00
CA ALA A 328 2.29 -20.68 1.92
C ALA A 328 1.79 -20.34 0.49
N PRO A 329 0.92 -21.16 -0.13
CA PRO A 329 0.33 -20.83 -1.41
C PRO A 329 -0.53 -19.56 -1.32
N TYR A 330 -0.16 -18.53 -2.07
CA TYR A 330 -0.85 -17.25 -2.07
C TYR A 330 -2.28 -17.38 -2.58
N GLY A 331 -3.22 -16.66 -1.96
CA GLY A 331 -4.65 -16.71 -2.33
C GLY A 331 -5.43 -17.79 -1.56
N THR A 332 -4.80 -18.43 -0.58
CA THR A 332 -5.42 -19.43 0.32
C THR A 332 -5.51 -18.93 1.76
N GLU A 333 -6.32 -19.61 2.57
CA GLU A 333 -6.39 -19.44 4.03
C GLU A 333 -5.01 -19.44 4.68
N ALA A 334 -4.14 -20.37 4.28
CA ALA A 334 -2.80 -20.51 4.85
C ALA A 334 -1.90 -19.28 4.61
N SER A 335 -2.12 -18.54 3.52
CA SER A 335 -1.38 -17.31 3.22
C SER A 335 -1.92 -16.08 3.95
N GLY A 336 -3.10 -16.17 4.57
CA GLY A 336 -3.77 -15.02 5.18
C GLY A 336 -4.45 -14.09 4.17
N ILE A 337 -4.46 -14.44 2.89
CA ILE A 337 -5.09 -13.67 1.81
C ILE A 337 -5.88 -14.64 0.95
N ARG A 338 -7.19 -14.41 0.80
CA ARG A 338 -8.05 -15.26 -0.02
C ARG A 338 -9.14 -14.48 -0.72
N LYS A 339 -9.79 -15.13 -1.69
CA LYS A 339 -11.02 -14.63 -2.31
C LYS A 339 -12.11 -14.43 -1.24
N ALA A 340 -12.82 -13.32 -1.34
CA ALA A 340 -13.98 -13.02 -0.50
C ALA A 340 -15.16 -13.92 -0.88
N THR A 341 -15.95 -14.30 0.11
CA THR A 341 -17.27 -14.88 -0.14
C THR A 341 -18.27 -13.76 -0.52
N PRO A 342 -19.37 -14.07 -1.23
CA PRO A 342 -20.39 -13.07 -1.54
C PRO A 342 -21.01 -12.39 -0.31
N ALA A 343 -20.99 -13.06 0.86
CA ALA A 343 -21.49 -12.50 2.11
C ALA A 343 -20.53 -11.47 2.73
N GLU A 344 -19.22 -11.62 2.50
CA GLU A 344 -18.20 -10.67 2.95
C GLU A 344 -18.13 -9.46 2.01
N PHE A 345 -18.10 -9.72 0.70
CA PHE A 345 -18.05 -8.71 -0.34
C PHE A 345 -18.60 -9.25 -1.66
N ASP A 346 -19.72 -8.69 -2.15
CA ASP A 346 -20.40 -9.17 -3.36
C ASP A 346 -19.70 -8.70 -4.65
N ASN A 347 -18.48 -9.20 -4.86
CA ASN A 347 -17.72 -9.04 -6.10
C ASN A 347 -16.85 -10.28 -6.33
N PRO A 348 -16.90 -10.92 -7.50
CA PRO A 348 -16.18 -12.17 -7.75
C PRO A 348 -14.66 -12.03 -7.79
N ASP A 349 -14.13 -10.81 -7.85
CA ASP A 349 -12.68 -10.55 -7.86
C ASP A 349 -12.15 -10.03 -6.53
N ALA A 350 -13.01 -9.79 -5.54
CA ALA A 350 -12.57 -9.27 -4.26
C ALA A 350 -11.79 -10.31 -3.47
N PHE A 351 -10.66 -9.87 -2.91
CA PHE A 351 -9.87 -10.62 -1.92
C PHE A 351 -9.88 -9.87 -0.60
N ILE A 352 -9.77 -10.62 0.50
CA ILE A 352 -9.72 -10.12 1.88
C ILE A 352 -8.54 -10.72 2.64
N LEU A 353 -8.31 -10.21 3.85
CA LEU A 353 -7.32 -10.75 4.80
C LEU A 353 -8.00 -11.73 5.75
N THR A 354 -7.57 -12.98 5.79
CA THR A 354 -8.16 -14.02 6.65
C THR A 354 -7.29 -14.35 7.86
N ASP A 355 -7.90 -14.79 8.95
CA ASP A 355 -7.24 -15.28 10.16
C ASP A 355 -6.70 -16.72 10.01
N GLY A 356 -6.85 -17.31 8.83
CA GLY A 356 -6.45 -18.68 8.51
C GLY A 356 -7.44 -19.74 9.00
N SER A 357 -8.52 -19.32 9.66
CA SER A 357 -9.60 -20.15 10.20
C SER A 357 -10.94 -19.87 9.50
N GLY A 358 -10.91 -19.20 8.35
CA GLY A 358 -12.10 -18.89 7.55
C GLY A 358 -12.70 -17.52 7.81
N ASN A 359 -12.21 -16.74 8.78
CA ASN A 359 -12.81 -15.44 9.10
C ASN A 359 -12.01 -14.29 8.49
N ASP A 360 -12.73 -13.29 7.97
CA ASP A 360 -12.15 -11.99 7.62
C ASP A 360 -11.60 -11.30 8.89
N ARG A 361 -10.34 -10.85 8.83
CA ARG A 361 -9.67 -10.12 9.90
C ARG A 361 -10.18 -8.69 10.04
N TYR A 362 -10.67 -8.11 8.95
CA TYR A 362 -11.14 -6.73 8.91
C TYR A 362 -12.47 -6.62 8.15
N PRO A 363 -13.54 -7.28 8.66
CA PRO A 363 -14.84 -7.28 8.03
C PRO A 363 -15.43 -5.87 8.02
N ILE A 364 -16.28 -5.62 7.02
CA ILE A 364 -17.01 -4.35 6.91
C ILE A 364 -17.87 -4.12 8.15
N ARG A 365 -17.60 -3.03 8.87
CA ARG A 365 -18.32 -2.64 10.10
C ARG A 365 -18.52 -1.13 10.21
N GLY A 366 -19.38 -0.71 11.14
CA GLY A 366 -19.54 0.70 11.49
C GLY A 366 -18.40 1.22 12.37
N GLY A 367 -18.27 2.55 12.44
CA GLY A 367 -17.32 3.27 13.26
C GLY A 367 -17.50 3.03 14.76
N THR A 368 -16.39 3.10 15.49
CA THR A 368 -16.31 2.82 16.92
C THR A 368 -16.04 4.09 17.75
N ASP A 369 -16.13 5.24 17.10
CA ASP A 369 -15.70 6.55 17.57
C ASP A 369 -16.86 7.45 18.03
N GLY A 370 -17.96 6.85 18.49
CA GLY A 370 -19.14 7.59 18.98
C GLY A 370 -18.88 8.51 20.18
N GLY A 371 -17.73 8.37 20.85
CA GLY A 371 -17.26 9.30 21.86
C GLY A 371 -16.62 10.59 21.31
N ALA A 372 -16.26 10.62 20.02
CA ALA A 372 -15.66 11.78 19.36
C ALA A 372 -16.52 12.36 18.24
N VAL A 373 -17.38 11.56 17.59
CA VAL A 373 -18.28 12.02 16.55
C VAL A 373 -19.72 11.70 16.92
N GLY A 374 -20.64 12.65 16.69
CA GLY A 374 -22.05 12.48 17.05
C GLY A 374 -22.77 11.39 16.25
N GLN A 375 -22.28 11.06 15.05
CA GLN A 375 -22.81 10.02 14.17
C GLN A 375 -21.63 9.29 13.48
N PRO A 376 -21.14 8.18 14.06
CA PRO A 376 -20.12 7.34 13.43
C PRO A 376 -20.55 6.84 12.05
N LEU A 377 -19.56 6.48 11.22
CA LEU A 377 -19.82 5.80 9.95
C LEU A 377 -20.64 4.53 10.19
N THR A 378 -21.68 4.30 9.38
CA THR A 378 -22.45 3.05 9.44
C THR A 378 -21.78 1.96 8.58
N ALA A 379 -22.04 0.69 8.87
CA ALA A 379 -21.54 -0.40 8.03
C ALA A 379 -22.03 -0.30 6.57
N ALA A 380 -23.21 0.27 6.33
CA ALA A 380 -23.74 0.51 4.99
C ALA A 380 -22.97 1.61 4.24
N GLU A 381 -22.58 2.68 4.93
CA GLU A 381 -21.73 3.75 4.38
C GLU A 381 -20.34 3.22 4.03
N VAL A 382 -19.72 2.45 4.92
CA VAL A 382 -18.42 1.82 4.68
C VAL A 382 -18.50 0.87 3.49
N ARG A 383 -19.52 0.00 3.44
CA ARG A 383 -19.75 -0.90 2.30
C ARG A 383 -19.89 -0.14 0.99
N ALA A 384 -20.70 0.91 0.96
CA ALA A 384 -20.92 1.68 -0.26
C ALA A 384 -19.62 2.29 -0.79
N VAL A 385 -18.80 2.88 0.07
CA VAL A 385 -17.52 3.49 -0.35
C VAL A 385 -16.53 2.43 -0.82
N LEU A 386 -16.37 1.30 -0.12
CA LEU A 386 -15.48 0.22 -0.54
C LEU A 386 -15.91 -0.39 -1.89
N GLU A 387 -17.21 -0.64 -2.09
CA GLU A 387 -17.75 -1.16 -3.35
C GLU A 387 -17.54 -0.18 -4.51
N GLU A 388 -17.77 1.11 -4.30
CA GLU A 388 -17.54 2.12 -5.36
C GLU A 388 -16.06 2.32 -5.66
N ALA A 389 -15.18 2.31 -4.65
CA ALA A 389 -13.74 2.34 -4.86
C ALA A 389 -13.25 1.11 -5.64
N PHE A 390 -13.76 -0.09 -5.32
CA PHE A 390 -13.44 -1.31 -6.05
C PHE A 390 -13.90 -1.26 -7.51
N LYS A 391 -15.08 -0.67 -7.79
CA LYS A 391 -15.56 -0.43 -9.16
C LYS A 391 -14.65 0.53 -9.93
N ILE A 392 -14.17 1.61 -9.30
CA ILE A 392 -13.23 2.54 -9.94
C ILE A 392 -11.91 1.83 -10.25
N MET A 393 -11.36 1.07 -9.29
CA MET A 393 -10.16 0.23 -9.50
C MET A 393 -10.33 -0.72 -10.70
N SER A 394 -11.47 -1.41 -10.79
CA SER A 394 -11.79 -2.37 -11.87
C SER A 394 -11.86 -1.76 -13.27
N ARG A 395 -11.94 -0.43 -13.36
CA ARG A 395 -11.95 0.33 -14.61
C ARG A 395 -10.62 1.04 -14.87
N ALA A 396 -9.83 1.28 -13.82
CA ALA A 396 -8.63 2.08 -13.87
C ALA A 396 -7.50 1.40 -14.66
N ARG A 397 -6.81 2.17 -15.49
CA ARG A 397 -5.56 1.76 -16.15
C ARG A 397 -4.42 1.78 -15.14
N GLY A 398 -3.71 0.67 -15.00
CA GLY A 398 -2.51 0.59 -14.16
C GLY A 398 -1.35 1.35 -14.79
N GLN A 399 -0.58 2.06 -13.97
CA GLN A 399 0.64 2.77 -14.36
C GLN A 399 1.83 1.83 -14.42
N ILE A 400 1.96 0.98 -13.40
CA ILE A 400 3.17 0.18 -13.18
C ILE A 400 3.00 -1.26 -13.62
N ARG A 401 1.98 -1.57 -14.43
CA ARG A 401 1.62 -2.95 -14.78
C ARG A 401 1.85 -3.24 -16.25
N ARG A 402 2.36 -4.43 -16.52
CA ARG A 402 2.60 -5.00 -17.85
C ARG A 402 1.74 -6.27 -18.03
N PRO A 403 1.22 -6.55 -19.25
CA PRO A 403 1.28 -5.69 -20.44
C PRO A 403 0.58 -4.34 -20.22
N LEU A 404 0.91 -3.34 -21.05
CA LEU A 404 0.21 -2.06 -21.02
C LEU A 404 -1.30 -2.27 -21.13
N ASP A 405 -2.05 -1.32 -20.58
CA ASP A 405 -3.52 -1.36 -20.55
C ASP A 405 -4.10 -2.47 -19.66
N SER A 406 -3.26 -3.00 -18.76
CA SER A 406 -3.70 -3.79 -17.61
C SER A 406 -4.47 -2.92 -16.61
N ARG A 407 -5.37 -3.57 -15.86
CA ARG A 407 -6.12 -2.92 -14.78
C ARG A 407 -5.23 -2.65 -13.57
N ALA A 408 -5.44 -1.51 -12.93
CA ALA A 408 -4.81 -1.22 -11.65
C ALA A 408 -5.20 -2.28 -10.61
N GLN A 409 -4.27 -2.66 -9.74
CA GLN A 409 -4.54 -3.60 -8.66
C GLN A 409 -4.00 -3.07 -7.34
N VAL A 410 -4.92 -2.73 -6.44
CA VAL A 410 -4.62 -2.04 -5.19
C VAL A 410 -5.30 -2.71 -3.99
N THR A 411 -4.85 -2.37 -2.80
CA THR A 411 -5.59 -2.58 -1.54
C THR A 411 -6.30 -1.30 -1.13
N ILE A 412 -7.52 -1.44 -0.62
CA ILE A 412 -8.42 -0.35 -0.23
C ILE A 412 -8.75 -0.52 1.25
N SER A 413 -8.42 0.49 2.05
CA SER A 413 -8.65 0.49 3.51
C SER A 413 -9.51 1.68 3.93
N MET A 414 -10.42 1.46 4.87
CA MET A 414 -11.20 2.52 5.52
C MET A 414 -11.01 2.52 7.03
N VAL A 415 -10.97 3.70 7.63
CA VAL A 415 -10.86 3.90 9.08
C VAL A 415 -11.87 4.91 9.62
N ASP A 416 -12.22 4.79 10.90
CA ASP A 416 -12.94 5.84 11.63
C ASP A 416 -11.98 6.93 12.15
N THR A 417 -12.50 7.95 12.87
CA THR A 417 -11.65 9.03 13.40
C THR A 417 -10.73 8.60 14.53
N TYR A 418 -10.91 7.38 15.06
CA TYR A 418 -9.99 6.76 16.00
C TYR A 418 -8.83 6.04 15.33
N GLY A 419 -8.86 5.87 14.01
CA GLY A 419 -7.89 5.07 13.28
C GLY A 419 -8.21 3.57 13.30
N ASN A 420 -9.38 3.19 13.81
CA ASN A 420 -9.82 1.80 13.80
C ASN A 420 -10.24 1.40 12.39
N VAL A 421 -9.81 0.21 11.98
CA VAL A 421 -10.13 -0.34 10.66
C VAL A 421 -11.63 -0.66 10.57
N LEU A 422 -12.29 -0.17 9.53
CA LEU A 422 -13.71 -0.41 9.24
C LEU A 422 -13.94 -1.40 8.12
N GLY A 423 -12.93 -1.66 7.30
CA GLY A 423 -12.93 -2.67 6.25
C GLY A 423 -11.66 -2.60 5.41
N ILE A 424 -11.19 -3.75 4.94
CA ILE A 424 -10.09 -3.86 3.97
C ILE A 424 -10.50 -4.81 2.86
N VAL A 425 -10.40 -4.36 1.61
CA VAL A 425 -10.64 -5.19 0.42
C VAL A 425 -9.56 -4.91 -0.62
N ARG A 426 -9.21 -5.90 -1.44
CA ARG A 426 -8.13 -5.77 -2.42
C ARG A 426 -8.39 -6.53 -3.71
N ALA A 427 -7.73 -6.10 -4.77
CA ALA A 427 -7.64 -6.89 -6.00
C ALA A 427 -6.82 -8.19 -5.75
N PRO A 428 -7.00 -9.24 -6.56
CA PRO A 428 -6.37 -10.54 -6.33
C PRO A 428 -4.83 -10.48 -6.26
N ASP A 429 -4.21 -9.70 -7.14
CA ASP A 429 -2.77 -9.65 -7.37
C ASP A 429 -2.18 -8.26 -7.04
N ALA A 430 -2.86 -7.45 -6.21
CA ALA A 430 -2.29 -6.20 -5.71
C ALA A 430 -0.96 -6.47 -4.95
N PRO A 431 0.11 -5.68 -5.13
CA PRO A 431 1.34 -5.83 -4.36
C PRO A 431 1.09 -5.85 -2.84
N VAL A 432 1.79 -6.74 -2.12
CA VAL A 432 1.52 -7.00 -0.69
C VAL A 432 1.89 -5.80 0.19
N PHE A 433 2.88 -4.99 -0.20
CA PHE A 433 3.22 -3.75 0.52
C PHE A 433 2.01 -2.82 0.67
N GLY A 434 1.13 -2.83 -0.34
CA GLY A 434 -0.04 -1.96 -0.40
C GLY A 434 -1.03 -2.18 0.74
N ILE A 435 -0.98 -3.33 1.43
CA ILE A 435 -1.92 -3.66 2.51
C ILE A 435 -1.71 -2.80 3.75
N ASP A 436 -0.46 -2.69 4.22
CA ASP A 436 -0.14 -1.84 5.38
C ASP A 436 -0.17 -0.36 4.97
N VAL A 437 0.35 -0.05 3.77
CA VAL A 437 0.40 1.32 3.24
C VAL A 437 -0.99 1.91 3.02
N SER A 438 -1.96 1.19 2.46
CA SER A 438 -3.32 1.74 2.27
C SER A 438 -3.97 2.10 3.61
N LEU A 439 -3.67 1.34 4.67
CA LEU A 439 -4.12 1.65 6.02
C LEU A 439 -3.38 2.85 6.62
N GLN A 440 -2.05 2.94 6.47
CA GLN A 440 -1.27 4.11 6.89
C GLN A 440 -1.81 5.38 6.22
N LYS A 441 -2.08 5.31 4.92
CA LYS A 441 -2.64 6.41 4.14
C LYS A 441 -4.03 6.84 4.65
N ALA A 442 -4.93 5.89 4.86
CA ALA A 442 -6.27 6.17 5.41
C ALA A 442 -6.19 6.87 6.79
N ARG A 443 -5.30 6.38 7.67
CA ARG A 443 -5.04 6.98 8.98
C ARG A 443 -4.41 8.35 8.90
N THR A 444 -3.50 8.57 7.93
CA THR A 444 -2.80 9.84 7.76
C THR A 444 -3.77 10.96 7.37
N ALA A 445 -4.54 10.80 6.28
CA ALA A 445 -5.54 11.79 5.88
C ALA A 445 -6.56 12.06 7.00
N THR A 446 -7.02 11.01 7.69
CA THR A 446 -7.94 11.14 8.83
C THR A 446 -7.31 11.92 9.99
N PHE A 447 -6.08 11.58 10.36
CA PHE A 447 -5.39 12.19 11.50
C PHE A 447 -5.08 13.66 11.26
N PHE A 448 -4.46 14.03 10.14
CA PHE A 448 -4.09 15.42 9.88
C PHE A 448 -5.31 16.34 9.66
N SER A 449 -6.45 15.77 9.28
CA SER A 449 -7.74 16.47 9.20
C SER A 449 -8.46 16.60 10.55
N ASN A 450 -7.97 15.95 11.62
CA ASN A 450 -8.67 15.81 12.88
C ASN A 450 -8.49 17.05 13.79
N PRO A 451 -9.55 17.50 14.50
CA PRO A 451 -9.45 18.62 15.42
C PRO A 451 -8.47 18.42 16.59
N VAL A 452 -8.13 17.18 16.95
CA VAL A 452 -7.18 16.89 18.04
C VAL A 452 -5.76 16.58 17.55
N ALA A 453 -5.46 16.72 16.26
CA ALA A 453 -4.18 16.31 15.69
C ALA A 453 -2.99 17.04 16.34
N ALA A 454 -3.05 18.38 16.42
CA ALA A 454 -2.04 19.17 17.11
C ALA A 454 -1.85 18.73 18.57
N GLN A 455 -2.96 18.54 19.30
CA GLN A 455 -2.93 18.11 20.70
C GLN A 455 -2.23 16.77 20.87
N GLN A 456 -2.54 15.79 20.02
CA GLN A 456 -1.95 14.46 20.10
C GLN A 456 -0.46 14.47 19.75
N LEU A 457 -0.04 15.21 18.72
CA LEU A 457 1.37 15.38 18.39
C LEU A 457 2.14 16.09 19.52
N MET A 458 1.57 17.13 20.12
CA MET A 458 2.19 17.82 21.26
C MET A 458 2.28 16.94 22.52
N ALA A 459 1.42 15.93 22.65
CA ALA A 459 1.40 14.98 23.75
C ALA A 459 2.17 13.68 23.46
N ALA A 460 2.85 13.59 22.31
CA ALA A 460 3.73 12.48 21.99
C ALA A 460 4.87 12.38 23.01
N THR A 461 5.34 11.16 23.30
CA THR A 461 6.45 11.00 24.26
C THR A 461 7.80 11.49 23.70
N GLN A 462 7.91 11.71 22.38
CA GLN A 462 9.08 12.28 21.72
C GLN A 462 8.97 13.81 21.73
N PRO A 463 9.87 14.55 22.41
CA PRO A 463 9.81 16.01 22.45
C PRO A 463 9.86 16.66 21.06
N GLU A 464 10.55 16.05 20.10
CA GLU A 464 10.65 16.58 18.75
C GLU A 464 9.33 16.52 17.98
N VAL A 465 8.46 15.53 18.23
CA VAL A 465 7.16 15.42 17.53
C VAL A 465 6.30 16.66 17.80
N ALA A 466 6.36 17.23 19.01
CA ALA A 466 5.70 18.49 19.33
C ALA A 466 6.27 19.68 18.53
N GLN A 467 7.57 19.68 18.22
CA GLN A 467 8.20 20.75 17.45
C GLN A 467 7.71 20.79 16.00
N PHE A 468 7.40 19.64 15.40
CA PHE A 468 6.82 19.59 14.05
C PHE A 468 5.48 20.33 13.95
N VAL A 469 4.68 20.35 15.03
CA VAL A 469 3.44 21.16 15.08
C VAL A 469 3.75 22.64 14.97
N GLN A 470 4.74 23.13 15.72
CA GLN A 470 5.13 24.53 15.68
C GLN A 470 5.73 24.89 14.31
N ARG A 471 6.64 24.06 13.78
CA ARG A 471 7.23 24.24 12.43
C ARG A 471 6.14 24.36 11.37
N LEU A 472 5.11 23.52 11.42
CA LEU A 472 3.99 23.59 10.49
C LEU A 472 3.19 24.88 10.64
N ARG A 473 2.85 25.29 11.86
CA ARG A 473 2.08 26.52 12.11
C ARG A 473 2.83 27.76 11.62
N ASP A 474 4.12 27.84 11.91
CA ASP A 474 4.98 28.94 11.45
C ASP A 474 5.08 28.95 9.93
N PHE A 475 5.28 27.77 9.31
CA PHE A 475 5.39 27.63 7.87
C PHE A 475 4.11 28.01 7.12
N LEU A 476 2.95 27.69 7.68
CA LEU A 476 1.65 28.04 7.11
C LEU A 476 1.20 29.46 7.45
N GLY A 477 1.84 30.12 8.42
CA GLY A 477 1.35 31.38 8.99
C GLY A 477 0.00 31.22 9.69
N ASP A 478 -0.30 30.02 10.19
CA ASP A 478 -1.58 29.66 10.82
C ASP A 478 -1.33 29.05 12.20
N PRO A 479 -1.53 29.81 13.30
CA PRO A 479 -1.33 29.30 14.66
C PRO A 479 -2.36 28.23 15.06
N THR A 480 -3.42 28.06 14.28
CA THR A 480 -4.49 27.08 14.50
C THR A 480 -4.37 25.86 13.59
N ALA A 481 -3.31 25.73 12.79
CA ALA A 481 -3.11 24.54 11.96
C ALA A 481 -3.17 23.25 12.79
N LEU A 482 -3.69 22.19 12.18
CA LEU A 482 -3.97 20.87 12.78
C LEU A 482 -5.02 20.89 13.91
N THR A 483 -6.00 21.79 13.82
CA THR A 483 -7.20 21.83 14.69
C THR A 483 -8.50 21.58 13.94
N GLY A 484 -8.43 20.92 12.77
CA GLY A 484 -9.60 20.49 11.99
C GLY A 484 -10.18 21.55 11.06
N GLY A 485 -9.51 22.70 10.91
CA GLY A 485 -9.92 23.76 9.97
C GLY A 485 -9.72 23.40 8.50
N PHE A 486 -8.79 22.49 8.20
CA PHE A 486 -8.54 21.99 6.84
C PHE A 486 -8.59 20.46 6.79
N ALA A 487 -9.13 19.94 5.69
CA ALA A 487 -9.06 18.55 5.29
C ALA A 487 -7.76 18.30 4.52
N PHE A 488 -6.90 17.45 5.05
CA PHE A 488 -5.67 17.03 4.42
C PHE A 488 -5.84 15.69 3.70
N SER A 489 -5.27 15.58 2.51
CA SER A 489 -4.98 14.33 1.83
C SER A 489 -3.50 13.98 2.01
N ASP A 490 -3.11 12.74 1.69
CA ASP A 490 -1.68 12.41 1.69
C ASP A 490 -0.89 13.14 0.60
N ARG A 491 -1.54 13.62 -0.47
CA ARG A 491 -0.84 14.47 -1.43
C ARG A 491 -0.43 15.80 -0.80
N ALA A 492 -1.34 16.45 -0.07
CA ALA A 492 -1.03 17.68 0.65
C ALA A 492 0.03 17.44 1.74
N GLY A 493 -0.14 16.39 2.55
CA GLY A 493 0.81 15.99 3.58
C GLY A 493 2.18 15.63 3.00
N GLY A 494 2.21 14.92 1.88
CA GLY A 494 3.42 14.55 1.15
C GLY A 494 4.17 15.76 0.62
N ASN A 495 3.46 16.76 0.07
CA ASN A 495 4.09 18.04 -0.30
C ASN A 495 4.80 18.70 0.89
N LEU A 496 4.16 18.74 2.07
CA LEU A 496 4.73 19.30 3.30
C LEU A 496 5.86 18.46 3.90
N SER A 497 6.09 17.25 3.39
CA SER A 497 7.07 16.28 3.89
C SER A 497 8.26 16.11 2.93
N ARG A 498 8.49 17.06 2.03
CA ARG A 498 9.62 17.04 1.09
C ARG A 498 10.84 17.80 1.63
N PRO A 499 12.08 17.32 1.34
CA PRO A 499 13.30 18.05 1.70
C PRO A 499 13.47 19.32 0.87
N TYR A 500 12.72 19.46 -0.23
CA TYR A 500 12.55 20.66 -1.02
C TYR A 500 11.07 21.02 -1.14
N PHE A 501 10.68 22.24 -0.77
CA PHE A 501 9.32 22.75 -0.94
C PHE A 501 9.30 24.04 -1.78
N PRO A 502 8.66 24.06 -2.96
CA PRO A 502 7.94 22.96 -3.60
C PRO A 502 8.83 21.78 -3.98
N ASP A 503 8.21 20.60 -4.12
CA ASP A 503 8.89 19.41 -4.64
C ASP A 503 9.46 19.70 -6.04
N GLY A 504 10.64 19.15 -6.33
CA GLY A 504 11.34 19.40 -7.59
C GLY A 504 11.99 20.78 -7.72
N GLU A 505 12.03 21.60 -6.67
CA GLU A 505 12.71 22.89 -6.73
C GLU A 505 13.89 22.98 -5.76
N VAL A 506 15.11 22.95 -6.31
CA VAL A 506 16.37 22.99 -5.53
C VAL A 506 16.63 24.38 -4.95
N GLY A 507 17.37 24.44 -3.84
CA GLY A 507 17.70 25.70 -3.16
C GLY A 507 16.50 26.30 -2.40
N ARG A 508 15.39 25.57 -2.34
CA ARG A 508 14.19 25.89 -1.56
C ARG A 508 14.30 25.39 -0.11
N PRO A 509 13.54 25.98 0.84
CA PRO A 509 13.42 25.40 2.18
C PRO A 509 12.79 24.01 2.12
N ASN A 510 13.03 23.18 3.14
CA ASN A 510 12.29 21.94 3.30
C ASN A 510 10.85 22.21 3.74
N GLY A 511 9.94 21.28 3.42
CA GLY A 511 8.61 21.26 3.99
C GLY A 511 8.67 21.08 5.52
N PRO A 512 7.69 21.61 6.27
CA PRO A 512 7.76 21.69 7.73
C PRO A 512 7.72 20.33 8.42
N LEU A 513 7.26 19.29 7.73
CA LEU A 513 7.22 17.91 8.22
C LEU A 513 8.44 17.08 7.79
N SER A 514 9.32 17.66 6.98
CA SER A 514 10.53 17.01 6.47
C SER A 514 11.76 17.31 7.33
N ARG A 515 12.77 16.44 7.24
CA ARG A 515 14.15 16.83 7.55
C ARG A 515 14.68 17.81 6.49
N PRO A 516 15.61 18.72 6.84
CA PRO A 516 16.40 19.46 5.86
C PRO A 516 17.21 18.50 4.99
N ILE A 517 17.52 18.89 3.75
CA ILE A 517 18.27 18.03 2.82
C ILE A 517 19.60 17.52 3.39
N ALA A 518 20.31 18.33 4.16
CA ALA A 518 21.59 17.96 4.77
C ALA A 518 21.47 16.81 5.81
N GLN A 519 20.26 16.52 6.29
CA GLN A 519 19.95 15.41 7.20
C GLN A 519 19.02 14.38 6.56
N PHE A 520 18.60 14.60 5.31
CA PHE A 520 17.72 13.68 4.62
C PHE A 520 18.53 12.53 4.01
N ASN A 521 18.05 11.33 4.24
CA ASN A 521 18.23 10.18 3.36
C ASN A 521 16.99 9.28 3.49
N PRO A 522 16.85 8.19 2.70
CA PRO A 522 15.77 7.22 2.83
C PRO A 522 15.46 6.71 4.25
N PHE A 523 16.36 6.87 5.22
CA PHE A 523 16.19 6.42 6.61
C PHE A 523 15.83 7.55 7.59
N SER A 524 15.65 8.78 7.08
CA SER A 524 15.34 9.97 7.88
C SER A 524 14.52 10.98 7.06
N THR A 525 13.19 10.82 7.09
CA THR A 525 12.25 11.62 6.28
C THR A 525 11.65 12.79 7.04
N GLY A 526 11.58 12.75 8.37
CA GLY A 526 11.07 13.84 9.21
C GLY A 526 10.04 13.33 10.21
N LEU A 527 8.84 13.92 10.24
CA LEU A 527 7.79 13.51 11.19
C LEU A 527 7.46 12.01 11.07
N GLN A 528 7.47 11.46 9.85
CA GLN A 528 7.20 10.04 9.61
C GLN A 528 8.19 9.13 10.35
N SER A 529 9.49 9.35 10.16
CA SER A 529 10.55 8.57 10.80
C SER A 529 10.66 8.86 12.31
N ALA A 530 10.46 10.12 12.72
CA ALA A 530 10.49 10.51 14.14
C ALA A 530 9.37 9.83 14.96
N LEU A 531 8.19 9.67 14.38
CA LEU A 531 7.05 9.02 15.05
C LEU A 531 7.30 7.53 15.36
N ILE A 532 8.03 6.83 14.49
CA ILE A 532 8.23 5.38 14.57
C ILE A 532 9.53 4.98 15.28
N LYS A 533 10.51 5.89 15.37
CA LYS A 533 11.84 5.64 15.95
C LYS A 533 11.82 4.93 17.31
N PRO A 534 11.01 5.33 18.31
CA PRO A 534 11.01 4.69 19.62
C PRO A 534 10.60 3.21 19.56
N ASN A 535 9.64 2.88 18.69
CA ASN A 535 9.18 1.51 18.51
C ASN A 535 10.22 0.67 17.76
N VAL A 536 10.95 1.26 16.81
CA VAL A 536 12.08 0.60 16.14
C VAL A 536 13.21 0.33 17.14
N ASP A 537 13.53 1.28 18.03
CA ASP A 537 14.54 1.08 19.07
C ASP A 537 14.18 -0.04 20.04
N GLU A 538 12.93 -0.10 20.49
CA GLU A 538 12.41 -1.19 21.32
C GLU A 538 12.52 -2.54 20.61
N HIS A 539 12.16 -2.60 19.32
CA HIS A 539 12.27 -3.81 18.52
C HIS A 539 13.72 -4.24 18.34
N LEU A 540 14.63 -3.29 18.11
CA LEU A 540 16.05 -3.56 18.01
C LEU A 540 16.59 -4.14 19.32
N ALA A 541 16.27 -3.54 20.46
CA ALA A 541 16.64 -4.07 21.78
C ALA A 541 16.10 -5.48 22.01
N TYR A 542 14.90 -5.78 21.51
CA TYR A 542 14.30 -7.12 21.56
C TYR A 542 15.08 -8.15 20.73
N LEU A 543 15.43 -7.79 19.50
CA LEU A 543 16.20 -8.64 18.58
C LEU A 543 17.62 -8.90 19.07
N THR A 544 18.26 -7.91 19.72
CA THR A 544 19.62 -8.04 20.27
C THR A 544 19.66 -8.60 21.68
N LEU A 545 18.53 -9.10 22.21
CA LEU A 545 18.39 -9.66 23.56
C LEU A 545 18.73 -8.67 24.70
N ASN A 546 18.73 -7.37 24.41
CA ASN A 546 18.82 -6.31 25.41
C ASN A 546 17.46 -6.05 26.09
N SER A 547 16.38 -6.58 25.53
CA SER A 547 15.03 -6.60 26.12
C SER A 547 14.35 -7.97 25.92
N ASN A 548 13.57 -8.39 26.92
CA ASN A 548 12.71 -9.56 26.79
C ASN A 548 11.35 -9.23 26.17
N ALA A 549 10.95 -7.96 26.17
CA ALA A 549 9.69 -7.48 25.60
C ALA A 549 9.95 -6.83 24.24
N ASP A 550 9.13 -7.22 23.27
CA ASP A 550 9.11 -6.58 21.94
C ASP A 550 8.32 -5.27 21.99
N THR A 551 8.49 -4.43 20.99
CA THR A 551 7.64 -3.26 20.79
C THR A 551 6.17 -3.68 20.67
N PRO A 552 5.22 -2.92 21.25
CA PRO A 552 3.80 -3.24 21.11
C PRO A 552 3.38 -3.21 19.65
N GLN A 553 2.25 -3.84 19.32
CA GLN A 553 1.60 -3.73 18.01
C GLN A 553 0.94 -2.35 17.84
N ARG A 554 1.77 -1.30 17.92
CA ARG A 554 1.49 0.06 17.49
C ARG A 554 2.79 0.80 17.20
N CYS A 555 2.88 1.49 16.07
CA CYS A 555 4.11 2.15 15.61
C CYS A 555 4.31 3.58 16.06
N THR A 556 3.49 4.11 16.97
CA THR A 556 3.71 5.46 17.49
C THR A 556 3.47 5.49 19.00
N LYS A 557 4.13 6.44 19.67
CA LYS A 557 3.94 6.74 21.10
C LYS A 557 3.02 7.94 21.32
N LEU A 558 2.01 8.07 20.47
CA LEU A 558 0.92 9.03 20.65
C LEU A 558 -0.02 8.56 21.77
N PRO A 559 -0.77 9.47 22.41
CA PRO A 559 -1.77 9.11 23.39
C PRO A 559 -2.79 8.11 22.83
N ASP A 560 -3.08 7.09 23.64
CA ASP A 560 -4.12 6.11 23.35
C ASP A 560 -5.50 6.78 23.32
N VAL A 561 -6.33 6.33 22.38
CA VAL A 561 -7.71 6.84 22.17
C VAL A 561 -8.73 5.81 22.65
N THR A 562 -8.33 4.55 22.57
CA THR A 562 -8.89 3.42 23.31
C THR A 562 -7.71 2.64 23.89
N PRO A 563 -7.89 1.79 24.91
CA PRO A 563 -6.80 1.04 25.49
C PRO A 563 -5.92 0.36 24.41
N GLN A 564 -4.61 0.61 24.46
CA GLN A 564 -3.59 0.05 23.58
C GLN A 564 -3.66 0.44 22.10
N HIS A 565 -4.53 1.37 21.71
CA HIS A 565 -4.70 1.83 20.33
C HIS A 565 -4.65 3.36 20.24
N ASN A 566 -3.90 3.86 19.26
CA ASN A 566 -3.86 5.28 18.93
C ASN A 566 -4.18 5.50 17.44
N ARG A 567 -4.37 6.76 17.04
CA ARG A 567 -4.83 7.10 15.69
C ARG A 567 -3.87 6.69 14.57
N LEU A 568 -2.59 6.52 14.90
CA LEU A 568 -1.51 6.21 13.97
C LEU A 568 -0.84 4.88 14.39
N SER A 569 -1.64 3.85 14.68
CA SER A 569 -1.13 2.55 15.16
C SER A 569 -0.18 1.84 14.19
N ASN A 570 -0.12 2.21 12.91
CA ASN A 570 0.92 1.72 11.99
C ASN A 570 1.77 2.85 11.40
N GLY A 571 1.78 4.04 12.00
CA GLY A 571 2.51 5.20 11.50
C GLY A 571 1.75 6.01 10.47
N ILE A 572 2.48 6.81 9.68
CA ILE A 572 1.93 7.66 8.62
C ILE A 572 2.57 7.36 7.27
N GLN A 573 1.91 7.74 6.18
CA GLN A 573 2.48 7.73 4.84
C GLN A 573 2.48 9.15 4.23
N ILE A 574 3.53 9.46 3.47
CA ILE A 574 3.78 10.81 2.94
C ILE A 574 3.82 10.85 1.40
N PHE A 575 3.02 9.99 0.75
CA PHE A 575 2.79 10.02 -0.69
C PHE A 575 1.32 9.74 -1.03
N PRO A 576 0.82 10.19 -2.20
CA PRO A 576 -0.61 10.26 -2.50
C PRO A 576 -1.36 8.93 -2.44
N GLY A 577 -2.68 8.98 -2.24
CA GLY A 577 -3.57 7.82 -2.23
C GLY A 577 -4.66 7.81 -1.16
N SER A 578 -4.95 8.93 -0.50
CA SER A 578 -5.99 8.99 0.54
C SER A 578 -6.68 10.33 0.66
N VAL A 579 -7.91 10.28 1.19
CA VAL A 579 -8.75 11.43 1.50
C VAL A 579 -9.58 11.17 2.75
N SER A 580 -9.90 12.23 3.48
CA SER A 580 -10.77 12.22 4.66
C SER A 580 -12.25 12.26 4.29
N ILE A 581 -13.08 11.60 5.11
CA ILE A 581 -14.52 11.43 4.92
C ILE A 581 -15.28 12.35 5.88
N TYR A 582 -16.25 13.08 5.34
CA TYR A 582 -17.03 14.08 6.07
C TYR A 582 -18.52 13.78 6.07
N ARG A 583 -19.18 14.17 7.15
CA ARG A 583 -20.63 14.32 7.28
C ARG A 583 -20.93 15.80 7.50
N GLY A 584 -21.33 16.49 6.43
CA GLY A 584 -21.33 17.96 6.45
C GLY A 584 -19.91 18.49 6.64
N THR A 585 -19.68 19.23 7.72
CA THR A 585 -18.34 19.74 8.10
C THR A 585 -17.62 18.87 9.14
N GLN A 586 -18.29 17.85 9.70
CA GLN A 586 -17.71 16.96 10.70
C GLN A 586 -16.89 15.86 10.02
N LEU A 587 -15.61 15.74 10.37
CA LEU A 587 -14.78 14.58 10.02
C LEU A 587 -15.36 13.32 10.67
N VAL A 588 -15.51 12.24 9.90
CA VAL A 588 -16.04 10.94 10.38
C VAL A 588 -15.18 9.73 9.99
N GLY A 589 -14.07 9.92 9.27
CA GLY A 589 -13.14 8.83 8.94
C GLY A 589 -12.25 9.16 7.75
N GLY A 590 -11.72 8.13 7.09
CA GLY A 590 -10.89 8.27 5.89
C GLY A 590 -10.78 6.98 5.08
N ILE A 591 -10.41 7.14 3.82
CA ILE A 591 -10.12 6.05 2.89
C ILE A 591 -8.69 6.20 2.37
N GLY A 592 -7.97 5.09 2.25
CA GLY A 592 -6.63 5.03 1.68
C GLY A 592 -6.46 3.85 0.73
N ILE A 593 -5.68 4.05 -0.32
CA ILE A 593 -5.42 3.10 -1.39
C ILE A 593 -3.93 3.00 -1.67
N SER A 594 -3.46 1.78 -1.91
CA SER A 594 -2.07 1.54 -2.32
C SER A 594 -1.91 0.27 -3.14
N GLY A 595 -1.10 0.32 -4.18
CA GLY A 595 -0.66 -0.86 -4.94
C GLY A 595 -0.33 -0.61 -6.41
N ASP A 596 -0.65 0.56 -6.96
CA ASP A 596 -0.31 0.95 -8.33
C ASP A 596 0.34 2.35 -8.33
N GLY A 597 0.30 3.08 -9.44
CA GLY A 597 0.80 4.46 -9.48
C GLY A 597 0.06 5.38 -8.51
N ILE A 598 0.77 6.38 -7.96
CA ILE A 598 0.23 7.28 -6.94
C ILE A 598 -0.97 8.11 -7.39
N ASP A 599 -1.08 8.39 -8.70
CA ASP A 599 -2.23 9.09 -9.26
C ASP A 599 -3.44 8.14 -9.42
N GLN A 600 -3.21 6.85 -9.70
CA GLN A 600 -4.25 5.83 -9.67
C GLN A 600 -4.78 5.68 -8.23
N ASP A 601 -3.90 5.62 -7.25
CA ASP A 601 -4.29 5.54 -5.83
C ASP A 601 -5.16 6.73 -5.41
N ASP A 602 -4.74 7.96 -5.76
CA ASP A 602 -5.51 9.18 -5.50
C ASP A 602 -6.88 9.12 -6.18
N MET A 603 -6.92 8.81 -7.46
CA MET A 603 -8.15 8.74 -8.24
C MET A 603 -9.13 7.72 -7.64
N ILE A 604 -8.65 6.53 -7.29
CA ILE A 604 -9.49 5.46 -6.71
C ILE A 604 -10.04 5.93 -5.36
N SER A 605 -9.23 6.60 -4.53
CA SER A 605 -9.68 7.10 -3.21
C SER A 605 -10.74 8.18 -3.36
N PHE A 606 -10.48 9.11 -4.27
CA PHE A 606 -11.28 10.30 -4.45
C PHE A 606 -12.62 9.99 -5.12
N LEU A 607 -12.61 9.24 -6.23
CA LEU A 607 -13.83 8.87 -6.93
C LEU A 607 -14.62 7.80 -6.18
N GLY A 608 -13.94 6.89 -5.47
CA GLY A 608 -14.58 5.90 -4.60
C GLY A 608 -15.43 6.56 -3.51
N LEU A 609 -14.86 7.55 -2.81
CA LEU A 609 -15.60 8.35 -1.82
C LEU A 609 -16.71 9.19 -2.47
N ALA A 610 -16.45 9.83 -3.60
CA ALA A 610 -17.46 10.65 -4.29
C ALA A 610 -18.69 9.82 -4.68
N ASN A 611 -18.48 8.66 -5.30
CA ASN A 611 -19.55 7.78 -5.75
C ASN A 611 -20.23 7.08 -4.57
N GLY A 612 -19.47 6.63 -3.58
CA GLY A 612 -20.00 6.02 -2.36
C GLY A 612 -20.88 7.00 -1.60
N GLY A 613 -20.40 8.22 -1.39
CA GLY A 613 -21.15 9.31 -0.76
C GLY A 613 -22.42 9.66 -1.52
N LYS A 614 -22.36 9.76 -2.86
CA LYS A 614 -23.55 9.95 -3.70
C LYS A 614 -24.56 8.80 -3.56
N ARG A 615 -24.11 7.56 -3.42
CA ARG A 615 -24.96 6.37 -3.28
C ARG A 615 -25.72 6.36 -1.95
N VAL A 616 -25.11 6.81 -0.85
CA VAL A 616 -25.76 6.80 0.48
C VAL A 616 -26.40 8.14 0.87
N GLY A 617 -25.93 9.26 0.32
CA GLY A 617 -26.47 10.60 0.54
C GLY A 617 -26.12 11.24 1.89
N THR A 618 -25.35 10.58 2.75
CA THR A 618 -25.10 11.01 4.15
C THR A 618 -23.65 11.38 4.46
N ILE A 619 -22.72 11.02 3.58
CA ILE A 619 -21.28 11.31 3.71
C ILE A 619 -20.71 11.76 2.36
N GLY A 620 -19.52 12.36 2.38
CA GLY A 620 -18.81 12.73 1.16
C GLY A 620 -17.43 13.30 1.44
N HIS A 621 -16.89 13.99 0.45
CA HIS A 621 -15.66 14.77 0.59
C HIS A 621 -15.83 15.95 1.53
N ALA A 622 -14.71 16.44 2.06
CA ALA A 622 -14.66 17.79 2.59
C ALA A 622 -15.18 18.78 1.53
N ALA A 623 -15.92 19.79 1.99
CA ALA A 623 -16.33 20.89 1.14
C ALA A 623 -15.09 21.59 0.53
N PRO A 624 -15.12 22.04 -0.74
CA PRO A 624 -13.94 22.59 -1.42
C PRO A 624 -13.24 23.76 -0.72
N GLU A 625 -13.95 24.52 0.11
CA GLU A 625 -13.43 25.61 0.93
C GLU A 625 -12.65 25.15 2.17
N MET A 626 -12.84 23.90 2.60
CA MET A 626 -12.14 23.30 3.73
C MET A 626 -10.93 22.46 3.29
N ARG A 627 -10.69 22.27 1.99
CA ARG A 627 -9.62 21.38 1.52
C ARG A 627 -8.25 22.06 1.63
N ALA A 628 -7.22 21.26 1.87
CA ALA A 628 -5.85 21.75 2.02
C ALA A 628 -5.32 22.46 0.76
N ASP A 629 -5.91 22.27 -0.43
CA ASP A 629 -5.59 23.06 -1.62
C ASP A 629 -6.07 24.52 -1.56
N ARG A 630 -6.74 24.93 -0.47
CA ARG A 630 -6.96 26.34 -0.13
C ARG A 630 -5.78 26.98 0.60
N ILE A 631 -4.84 26.17 1.10
CA ILE A 631 -3.63 26.65 1.77
C ILE A 631 -2.65 27.15 0.71
N VAL A 632 -2.25 28.41 0.85
CA VAL A 632 -1.23 29.06 0.02
C VAL A 632 -0.05 29.41 0.93
N VAL A 633 1.09 28.80 0.65
CA VAL A 633 2.34 29.03 1.37
C VAL A 633 3.12 30.13 0.66
N LYS A 634 3.48 31.18 1.41
CA LYS A 634 4.32 32.25 0.90
C LYS A 634 5.79 31.96 1.19
N LEU A 635 6.59 31.79 0.15
CA LEU A 635 8.03 31.57 0.26
C LEU A 635 8.77 32.88 0.55
N GLN A 636 10.02 32.76 1.02
CA GLN A 636 10.88 33.91 1.36
C GLN A 636 11.16 34.83 0.17
N ASP A 637 11.17 34.29 -1.06
CA ASP A 637 11.33 35.08 -2.30
C ASP A 637 10.01 35.72 -2.79
N GLY A 638 8.94 35.63 -1.99
CA GLY A 638 7.64 36.22 -2.28
C GLY A 638 6.73 35.36 -3.17
N ARG A 639 7.19 34.22 -3.68
CA ARG A 639 6.36 33.29 -4.45
C ARG A 639 5.28 32.66 -3.57
N GLU A 640 4.12 32.41 -4.17
CA GLU A 640 3.01 31.71 -3.54
C GLU A 640 2.87 30.30 -4.11
N VAL A 641 2.83 29.31 -3.23
CA VAL A 641 2.71 27.89 -3.57
C VAL A 641 1.44 27.35 -2.95
N ARG A 642 0.54 26.83 -3.78
CA ARG A 642 -0.67 26.17 -3.32
C ARG A 642 -0.43 24.68 -3.11
N LEU A 643 -0.88 24.15 -1.97
CA LEU A 643 -0.85 22.70 -1.75
C LEU A 643 -1.77 21.98 -2.74
N ARG A 644 -1.46 20.71 -3.05
CA ARG A 644 -2.31 19.89 -3.91
C ARG A 644 -3.21 19.00 -3.05
N TYR A 645 -4.47 18.81 -3.45
CA TYR A 645 -5.38 17.91 -2.73
C TYR A 645 -5.40 16.50 -3.33
N VAL A 646 -5.68 16.36 -4.62
CA VAL A 646 -5.60 15.07 -5.34
C VAL A 646 -5.09 15.31 -6.77
N ASN A 647 -4.55 14.28 -7.40
CA ASN A 647 -4.25 14.29 -8.83
C ASN A 647 -4.78 12.99 -9.46
N CYS A 648 -5.37 13.11 -10.63
CA CYS A 648 -5.91 11.95 -11.36
C CYS A 648 -5.17 11.77 -12.68
N PRO A 649 -4.85 10.53 -13.07
CA PRO A 649 -3.96 10.26 -14.18
C PRO A 649 -4.60 10.64 -15.51
N PHE A 650 -3.77 10.90 -16.51
CA PHE A 650 -4.20 10.98 -17.90
C PHE A 650 -4.67 9.60 -18.40
N ALA A 651 -5.66 9.57 -19.27
CA ALA A 651 -6.29 8.32 -19.76
C ALA A 651 -6.62 7.32 -18.64
N PRO A 652 -7.35 7.77 -17.59
CA PRO A 652 -7.48 7.08 -16.32
C PRO A 652 -8.16 5.71 -16.43
N PHE A 653 -9.04 5.53 -17.40
CA PHE A 653 -9.88 4.34 -17.53
C PHE A 653 -9.56 3.56 -18.81
N LEU A 654 -9.84 2.25 -18.75
CA LEU A 654 -9.71 1.32 -19.87
C LEU A 654 -10.97 1.24 -20.73
N ASP A 655 -12.12 1.63 -20.18
CA ASP A 655 -13.44 1.44 -20.77
C ASP A 655 -14.09 2.74 -21.27
N THR A 656 -13.39 3.89 -21.13
CA THR A 656 -13.87 5.20 -21.57
C THR A 656 -12.71 6.14 -21.90
N PRO A 657 -12.87 7.08 -22.85
CA PRO A 657 -11.88 8.11 -23.14
C PRO A 657 -11.91 9.29 -22.17
N ALA A 658 -12.74 9.26 -21.12
CA ALA A 658 -12.91 10.37 -20.17
C ALA A 658 -11.57 10.83 -19.57
N GLN A 659 -11.38 12.14 -19.50
CA GLN A 659 -10.21 12.81 -18.93
C GLN A 659 -10.65 13.70 -17.76
N ASN A 660 -9.69 14.17 -16.95
CA ASN A 660 -9.95 15.12 -15.88
C ASN A 660 -11.08 14.68 -14.93
N VAL A 661 -11.15 13.37 -14.68
CA VAL A 661 -12.31 12.72 -14.05
C VAL A 661 -12.57 13.16 -12.60
N CYS A 662 -11.60 13.84 -11.99
CA CYS A 662 -11.68 14.39 -10.65
C CYS A 662 -12.01 15.89 -10.60
N GLN A 663 -12.08 16.57 -11.75
CA GLN A 663 -12.47 17.98 -11.80
C GLN A 663 -13.94 18.18 -11.46
N GLY A 664 -14.24 19.24 -10.69
CA GLY A 664 -15.61 19.63 -10.34
C GLY A 664 -16.24 18.85 -9.18
N ILE A 665 -15.46 17.99 -8.51
CA ILE A 665 -15.80 17.30 -7.26
C ILE A 665 -15.02 17.98 -6.13
#